data_AF-A0A9E3G2G2-F1
#
_entry.id   AF-A0A9E3G2G2-F1
#
_cell.length_a   1.000
_cell.length_b   1.000
_cell.length_c   1.000
_cell.angle_alpha   90.00
_cell.angle_beta   90.00
_cell.angle_gamma   90.00
#
_symmetry.space_group_name_H-M   'P 1'
#
loop_
_entity.id
_entity.type
_entity.pdbx_description
1 polymer ?
#
loop_
_entity_poly.entity_id
_entity_poly.type
_entity_poly.pdbx_seq_one_letter_code
_entity_poly.pdbx_strand_id
1 'polypeptide(L)'
;MADRTSTQYILVKARPGLKETKLALGRSSVNVRVEPLFRSIGQDGALGAAAGDTTWYAFEPSVPVDQPNLWDLCHSLVQNGLGVADGAIEFAEPDLQQQWIVGEEAGLGIATARTCAVAQDQDQHYPTAPDPLWFRDADHSQFDAALAARTNATGAAGVRVAHLDTGYDAEHRTLPRRLNKVLQRNFVDAGRPDDASDDTTGPFNNLGHGTGTLGILAGSAPDGGKPIGAAPDIEVVPIRVANRVVLFYNSAIAKAFDYVHGLCRDPATRIHVITMSMGGLASQAWADAVNALYEAGVFVVTAAGNNFGNLPTRNIVYPARFGRVIAACGVMENHQPYADLDRKLMAGNYGPESKMKTALSACTPNLPWARLGCPQLVDHNGSGTSSATPQIAATAALWIQRNLRAWEAYPEGWMRVAAVRHALFSSAHAIADEERWLGQGELRARDALNVLPAKASELHPEPADNAHFPLLRTLAGLGIEAETDPKLRMLELEALQLSQSADLEAVLPDPALPPEAVTRTQLQQLAEALAAQPGASTALRDALGAAERKNRTVVALPPTLHPITNSVEKLHLEHAIEPRPPVPARRPLRVYAYDPSLATRIETFGINEATIEIPWEDLEPGPVGEYIEVVDVDPASGCCYAPVDLNHPHLLTQNGLAPSEGNPQFHQQMAYAVAMQTIERFERALGRKALWAPRRLRGSDGHVCENRFVRRLRIYPHALRMANAFYSPDRKALLLGYFSAAGKDPANVLPGGLVFGALSHDIVAHETTHALLDGLHRRFSEPTNPDVLAFHEAFADIVALFQHFTIKEALRHQIRRTRGDLQRHSLLAELAVEFGQATQGGYGALRDAIGKFEEKDGKQVWTPHEPGRNDYEASSEPHARGSVLVSAVFAAFLQIYRSRAAEFVRLATGGSGILPEGEIPEFLADRLTEEAGKVAGHVLTMCIRALDYCPPVDLRFGEYLRALITADRDIVPNDTRGYRVAFVSAFRDRGIYPSEVKHLSEGSLIWEPPPLPLRNIDNVLRDMTLTWDLNTQREVAYHTSEDNARKFWHWLRSPHQVPDDELTALGFFRDAQDMSIGDVPGKLGGIEVHSVRPARRIGPDGQSRTDLVVELTQTFRPSPPKNGTFRGGCTLLINLEETNPEFKVRYFVRKRVGSPDRIQSQQNYTQAITQNHRATYFDDPDGGREPFALLHQHRYA
;
A
#
# COMPACT_ATOMS: atom_id res chain seq x y z
N MET A 1 -0.84 5.28 10.08
CA MET A 1 -1.15 5.02 11.51
C MET A 1 -1.51 6.35 12.14
N ALA A 2 -2.77 6.54 12.53
CA ALA A 2 -3.23 7.77 13.17
C ALA A 2 -2.69 7.84 14.62
N ASP A 3 -2.18 9.01 14.99
CA ASP A 3 -1.67 9.32 16.32
C ASP A 3 -2.80 9.19 17.37
N ARG A 4 -2.80 8.09 18.13
CA ARG A 4 -3.83 7.74 19.13
C ARG A 4 -3.69 8.52 20.45
N THR A 5 -3.28 9.78 20.39
CA THR A 5 -3.10 10.63 21.58
C THR A 5 -3.96 11.89 21.60
N SER A 6 -4.82 12.14 20.59
CA SER A 6 -5.67 13.33 20.61
C SER A 6 -6.92 13.15 21.48
N THR A 7 -7.01 13.95 22.54
CA THR A 7 -8.22 14.12 23.36
C THR A 7 -9.39 14.59 22.49
N GLN A 8 -10.51 13.87 22.47
CA GLN A 8 -11.71 14.22 21.69
C GLN A 8 -12.64 15.13 22.49
N TYR A 9 -12.91 16.34 21.98
CA TYR A 9 -13.83 17.31 22.61
C TYR A 9 -15.21 17.29 21.93
N ILE A 10 -16.23 17.75 22.66
CA ILE A 10 -17.56 18.09 22.12
C ILE A 10 -17.83 19.57 22.41
N LEU A 11 -18.31 20.31 21.42
CA LEU A 11 -18.65 21.72 21.58
C LEU A 11 -20.13 21.83 21.91
N VAL A 12 -20.45 22.48 23.03
CA VAL A 12 -21.80 22.51 23.59
C VAL A 12 -22.21 23.96 23.88
N LYS A 13 -23.31 24.41 23.30
CA LYS A 13 -23.94 25.70 23.61
C LYS A 13 -24.99 25.48 24.70
N ALA A 14 -24.78 26.10 25.85
CA ALA A 14 -25.58 25.86 27.05
C ALA A 14 -25.65 27.11 27.95
N ARG A 15 -26.54 27.11 28.94
CA ARG A 15 -26.63 28.23 29.90
C ARG A 15 -25.30 28.46 30.66
N PRO A 16 -25.00 29.71 31.07
CA PRO A 16 -23.83 30.02 31.89
C PRO A 16 -23.81 29.25 33.22
N GLY A 17 -22.61 28.90 33.72
CA GLY A 17 -22.42 28.36 35.07
C GLY A 17 -22.23 26.84 35.19
N LEU A 18 -22.07 26.11 34.08
CA LEU A 18 -21.72 24.69 34.11
C LEU A 18 -20.32 24.48 34.74
N LYS A 19 -20.25 23.60 35.74
CA LYS A 19 -19.02 23.11 36.38
C LYS A 19 -19.01 21.59 36.29
N GLU A 20 -17.84 20.96 36.48
CA GLU A 20 -17.59 19.50 36.41
C GLU A 20 -18.86 18.65 36.56
N THR A 21 -19.22 17.94 35.49
CA THR A 21 -20.51 17.25 35.39
C THR A 21 -20.31 15.80 34.93
N LYS A 22 -21.33 14.97 35.13
CA LYS A 22 -21.37 13.60 34.62
C LYS A 22 -22.21 13.55 33.35
N LEU A 23 -21.59 13.13 32.25
CA LEU A 23 -22.31 12.86 31.01
C LEU A 23 -22.85 11.42 31.06
N ALA A 24 -24.16 11.28 30.87
CA ALA A 24 -24.79 9.97 30.72
C ALA A 24 -24.60 9.48 29.28
N LEU A 25 -23.83 8.40 29.12
CA LEU A 25 -23.56 7.72 27.86
C LEU A 25 -24.24 6.35 27.92
N GLY A 26 -25.52 6.30 27.52
CA GLY A 26 -26.32 5.07 27.64
C GLY A 26 -26.50 4.64 29.10
N ARG A 27 -25.92 3.48 29.48
CA ARG A 27 -25.99 2.94 30.86
C ARG A 27 -24.81 3.35 31.76
N SER A 28 -23.83 4.07 31.23
CA SER A 28 -22.61 4.47 31.92
C SER A 28 -22.57 5.98 32.11
N SER A 29 -21.96 6.47 33.19
CA SER A 29 -21.74 7.89 33.42
C SER A 29 -20.24 8.20 33.39
N VAL A 30 -19.82 9.16 32.56
CA VAL A 30 -18.42 9.60 32.43
C VAL A 30 -18.27 11.00 33.00
N ASN A 31 -17.20 11.25 33.77
CA ASN A 31 -16.90 12.60 34.23
C ASN A 31 -16.42 13.43 33.04
N VAL A 32 -16.92 14.65 32.90
CA VAL A 32 -16.53 15.56 31.83
C VAL A 32 -15.96 16.82 32.45
N ARG A 33 -14.74 17.16 32.03
CA ARG A 33 -14.16 18.47 32.31
C ARG A 33 -14.76 19.47 31.34
N VAL A 34 -15.30 20.54 31.89
CA VAL A 34 -15.99 21.58 31.14
C VAL A 34 -15.12 22.83 31.14
N GLU A 35 -14.78 23.34 29.95
CA GLU A 35 -14.09 24.62 29.80
C GLU A 35 -14.92 25.57 28.92
N PRO A 36 -15.00 26.88 29.25
CA PRO A 36 -15.59 27.87 28.35
C PRO A 36 -14.82 27.90 27.03
N LEU A 37 -15.53 27.73 25.91
CA LEU A 37 -14.95 27.88 24.58
C LEU A 37 -14.71 29.37 24.29
N PHE A 38 -15.70 30.20 24.61
CA PHE A 38 -15.64 31.65 24.50
C PHE A 38 -15.50 32.29 25.87
N ARG A 39 -14.41 33.04 26.06
CA ARG A 39 -14.16 33.85 27.25
C ARG A 39 -14.48 35.32 27.00
N SER A 40 -14.49 35.74 25.74
CA SER A 40 -14.81 37.09 25.33
C SER A 40 -16.23 37.16 24.75
N ILE A 41 -16.50 36.41 23.70
CA ILE A 41 -17.76 36.46 22.96
C ILE A 41 -18.93 36.08 23.88
N GLY A 42 -20.00 36.88 23.89
CA GLY A 42 -21.19 36.65 24.72
C GLY A 42 -21.14 37.17 26.18
N GLN A 43 -20.07 37.86 26.60
CA GLN A 43 -19.91 38.36 27.98
C GLN A 43 -20.42 39.81 28.23
N ASP A 44 -20.79 40.58 27.19
CA ASP A 44 -21.13 42.00 27.34
C ASP A 44 -22.65 42.23 27.47
N GLY A 45 -23.08 42.69 28.65
CA GLY A 45 -24.43 43.19 28.90
C GLY A 45 -24.74 44.58 28.32
N ALA A 46 -24.26 44.93 27.13
CA ALA A 46 -24.62 46.17 26.41
C ALA A 46 -24.34 46.03 24.91
N LEU A 47 -25.23 46.30 23.95
CA LEU A 47 -26.61 46.80 23.95
C LEU A 47 -27.54 45.74 23.32
N GLY A 48 -28.44 45.13 24.11
CA GLY A 48 -29.57 44.35 23.60
C GLY A 48 -29.73 42.90 24.09
N ALA A 49 -28.75 42.33 24.80
CA ALA A 49 -28.82 40.96 25.32
C ALA A 49 -29.55 40.89 26.68
N ALA A 50 -30.62 40.12 26.76
CA ALA A 50 -31.35 39.86 28.00
C ALA A 50 -30.54 38.93 28.92
N ALA A 51 -30.70 39.08 30.24
CA ALA A 51 -30.14 38.18 31.23
C ALA A 51 -30.76 36.77 31.09
N GLY A 52 -30.15 35.92 30.25
CA GLY A 52 -30.63 34.57 29.91
C GLY A 52 -29.86 33.84 28.81
N ASP A 53 -28.90 34.48 28.14
CA ASP A 53 -28.26 33.96 26.92
C ASP A 53 -27.29 32.79 27.17
N THR A 54 -27.25 31.85 26.22
CA THR A 54 -26.39 30.67 26.22
C THR A 54 -24.96 30.99 25.77
N THR A 55 -24.00 30.20 26.23
CA THR A 55 -22.57 30.32 25.90
C THR A 55 -22.00 28.97 25.47
N TRP A 56 -20.90 29.00 24.71
CA TRP A 56 -20.21 27.80 24.24
C TRP A 56 -19.20 27.25 25.25
N TYR A 57 -19.16 25.94 25.37
CA TYR A 57 -18.22 25.17 26.19
C TYR A 57 -17.58 24.07 25.35
N ALA A 58 -16.33 23.73 25.66
CA ALA A 58 -15.71 22.49 25.19
C ALA A 58 -15.76 21.45 26.33
N PHE A 59 -16.30 20.28 26.01
CA PHE A 59 -16.48 19.16 26.93
C PHE A 59 -15.39 18.13 26.66
N GLU A 60 -14.55 17.87 27.65
CA GLU A 60 -13.47 16.90 27.61
C GLU A 60 -13.83 15.67 28.46
N PRO A 61 -14.09 14.50 27.84
CA PRO A 61 -14.37 13.28 28.58
C PRO A 61 -13.14 12.81 29.37
N SER A 62 -13.31 12.40 30.63
CA SER A 62 -12.20 11.90 31.47
C SER A 62 -11.62 10.57 31.01
N VAL A 63 -12.32 9.86 30.12
CA VAL A 63 -11.89 8.62 29.48
C VAL A 63 -12.28 8.68 28.00
N PRO A 64 -11.50 8.09 27.08
CA PRO A 64 -11.85 8.01 25.67
C PRO A 64 -13.25 7.37 25.49
N VAL A 65 -14.10 8.02 24.69
CA VAL A 65 -15.46 7.55 24.44
C VAL A 65 -15.45 6.65 23.21
N ASP A 66 -15.72 5.35 23.41
CA ASP A 66 -15.83 4.37 22.34
C ASP A 66 -17.21 4.47 21.67
N GLN A 67 -17.42 5.51 20.86
CA GLN A 67 -18.60 5.64 20.01
C GLN A 67 -18.23 5.68 18.52
N PRO A 68 -18.95 4.93 17.66
CA PRO A 68 -18.64 4.84 16.23
C PRO A 68 -18.99 6.11 15.44
N ASN A 69 -19.89 6.99 15.94
CA ASN A 69 -20.22 8.27 15.31
C ASN A 69 -20.39 9.39 16.37
N LEU A 70 -19.61 10.47 16.26
CA LEU A 70 -19.63 11.60 17.20
C LEU A 70 -20.90 12.46 17.11
N TRP A 71 -21.59 12.46 15.97
CA TRP A 71 -22.88 13.16 15.82
C TRP A 71 -23.99 12.48 16.61
N ASP A 72 -24.03 11.14 16.64
CA ASP A 72 -24.99 10.39 17.47
C ASP A 72 -24.81 10.72 18.97
N LEU A 73 -23.57 10.95 19.40
CA LEU A 73 -23.28 11.42 20.74
C LEU A 73 -23.83 12.83 21.00
N CYS A 74 -23.63 13.77 20.07
CA CYS A 74 -24.16 15.13 20.19
C CYS A 74 -25.70 15.12 20.26
N HIS A 75 -26.36 14.38 19.37
CA HIS A 75 -27.82 14.23 19.35
C HIS A 75 -28.35 13.63 20.66
N SER A 76 -27.68 12.60 21.18
CA SER A 76 -28.01 11.99 22.47
C SER A 76 -27.84 12.96 23.65
N LEU A 77 -26.78 13.78 23.64
CA LEU A 77 -26.49 14.76 24.68
C LEU A 77 -27.56 15.86 24.75
N VAL A 78 -28.03 16.34 23.61
CA VAL A 78 -29.13 17.32 23.54
C VAL A 78 -30.48 16.69 23.88
N GLN A 79 -30.71 15.42 23.51
CA GLN A 79 -31.96 14.73 23.82
C GLN A 79 -32.11 14.33 25.30
N ASN A 80 -31.04 13.83 25.92
CA ASN A 80 -31.08 13.22 27.25
C ASN A 80 -30.64 14.18 28.37
N GLY A 81 -29.97 15.29 28.03
CA GLY A 81 -29.43 16.24 28.99
C GLY A 81 -28.30 15.66 29.86
N LEU A 82 -27.88 16.43 30.88
CA LEU A 82 -26.79 16.07 31.80
C LEU A 82 -27.27 15.36 33.09
N GLY A 83 -28.44 14.71 33.05
CA GLY A 83 -28.99 14.02 34.24
C GLY A 83 -29.42 14.93 35.41
N VAL A 84 -29.57 16.23 35.17
CA VAL A 84 -30.14 17.21 36.12
C VAL A 84 -31.42 17.78 35.50
N ALA A 85 -32.48 17.92 36.32
CA ALA A 85 -33.77 18.44 35.88
C ALA A 85 -33.63 19.83 35.23
N ASP A 86 -34.28 19.98 34.07
CA ASP A 86 -34.49 21.17 33.23
C ASP A 86 -33.29 21.79 32.47
N GLY A 87 -33.17 21.40 31.19
CA GLY A 87 -33.12 22.36 30.08
C GLY A 87 -31.86 23.21 29.89
N ALA A 88 -30.66 22.69 30.16
CA ALA A 88 -29.43 23.50 30.11
C ALA A 88 -28.74 23.62 28.73
N ILE A 89 -28.96 22.68 27.79
CA ILE A 89 -28.20 22.58 26.53
C ILE A 89 -29.08 22.95 25.33
N GLU A 90 -28.64 23.94 24.56
CA GLU A 90 -29.33 24.45 23.37
C GLU A 90 -28.81 23.83 22.07
N PHE A 91 -27.52 23.51 21.98
CA PHE A 91 -26.91 22.99 20.76
C PHE A 91 -25.64 22.22 21.08
N ALA A 92 -25.31 21.21 20.27
CA ALA A 92 -24.02 20.52 20.37
C ALA A 92 -23.49 20.17 18.99
N GLU A 93 -22.17 20.24 18.80
CA GLU A 93 -21.47 19.78 17.61
C GLU A 93 -20.17 19.06 17.99
N PRO A 94 -19.72 18.10 17.16
CA PRO A 94 -18.44 17.43 17.41
C PRO A 94 -17.26 18.37 17.16
N ASP A 95 -16.21 18.27 17.99
CA ASP A 95 -14.92 18.92 17.72
C ASP A 95 -14.14 18.08 16.69
N LEU A 96 -14.48 18.27 15.41
CA LEU A 96 -13.91 17.50 14.31
C LEU A 96 -12.44 17.90 14.09
N GLN A 97 -11.58 16.90 13.91
CA GLN A 97 -10.26 17.11 13.35
C GLN A 97 -10.42 17.32 11.84
N GLN A 98 -10.24 18.56 11.40
CA GLN A 98 -10.37 18.96 10.01
C GLN A 98 -9.20 18.41 9.20
N GLN A 99 -9.51 17.61 8.17
CA GLN A 99 -8.56 17.05 7.21
C GLN A 99 -8.95 17.50 5.81
N TRP A 100 -8.07 18.25 5.14
CA TRP A 100 -8.28 18.72 3.77
C TRP A 100 -7.12 18.31 2.86
N ILE A 101 -7.39 17.90 1.62
CA ILE A 101 -6.36 17.36 0.71
C ILE A 101 -5.36 18.46 0.34
N VAL A 102 -4.07 18.18 0.55
CA VAL A 102 -2.94 19.00 0.08
C VAL A 102 -1.90 18.07 -0.54
N GLY A 103 -2.27 17.42 -1.65
CA GLY A 103 -1.38 16.54 -2.43
C GLY A 103 -1.04 15.20 -1.75
N GLU A 104 -0.32 14.34 -2.50
CA GLU A 104 0.11 13.02 -2.02
C GLU A 104 1.04 13.12 -0.79
N GLU A 105 0.85 12.21 0.19
CA GLU A 105 1.76 12.04 1.34
C GLU A 105 3.23 11.84 0.93
N ALA A 106 3.48 11.36 -0.30
CA ALA A 106 4.81 11.22 -0.88
C ALA A 106 5.54 12.57 -1.09
N GLY A 107 4.81 13.64 -1.44
CA GLY A 107 5.37 15.00 -1.57
C GLY A 107 5.73 15.62 -0.22
N LEU A 108 4.99 15.26 0.83
CA LEU A 108 5.21 15.64 2.23
C LEU A 108 6.41 14.92 2.85
N GLY A 109 6.62 13.64 2.53
CA GLY A 109 7.83 12.90 2.89
C GLY A 109 9.10 13.52 2.28
N ILE A 110 9.03 14.02 1.03
CA ILE A 110 10.15 14.67 0.34
C ILE A 110 10.51 16.02 0.99
N ALA A 111 9.57 16.74 1.61
CA ALA A 111 9.82 18.01 2.30
C ALA A 111 10.80 17.86 3.50
N THR A 112 10.80 16.70 4.13
CA THR A 112 11.56 16.43 5.36
C THR A 112 12.99 15.96 5.11
N ALA A 113 13.32 15.62 3.85
CA ALA A 113 14.67 15.31 3.38
C ALA A 113 15.35 16.50 2.68
N ARG A 114 14.73 17.70 2.67
CA ARG A 114 15.22 18.86 1.91
C ARG A 114 16.41 19.52 2.60
N THR A 115 17.48 19.71 1.84
CA THR A 115 18.67 20.43 2.30
C THR A 115 18.44 21.95 2.24
N CYS A 116 18.99 22.71 3.19
CA CYS A 116 19.00 24.18 3.14
C CYS A 116 20.02 24.74 2.13
N ALA A 117 20.38 23.97 1.09
CA ALA A 117 21.47 24.30 0.18
C ALA A 117 21.02 25.22 -0.97
N VAL A 118 19.80 25.02 -1.51
CA VAL A 118 19.32 25.73 -2.71
C VAL A 118 17.81 26.01 -2.60
N ALA A 119 17.41 27.21 -3.01
CA ALA A 119 16.00 27.62 -3.12
C ALA A 119 15.34 26.92 -4.31
N GLN A 120 14.07 26.57 -4.19
CA GLN A 120 13.32 26.00 -5.31
C GLN A 120 12.86 27.11 -6.25
N ASP A 121 13.08 26.90 -7.55
CA ASP A 121 12.55 27.75 -8.60
C ASP A 121 11.02 27.60 -8.73
N GLN A 122 10.41 28.50 -9.50
CA GLN A 122 8.99 28.42 -9.86
C GLN A 122 8.67 27.08 -10.53
N ASP A 123 7.50 26.52 -10.22
CA ASP A 123 7.03 25.28 -10.81
C ASP A 123 6.62 25.52 -12.28
N GLN A 124 7.35 24.87 -13.19
CA GLN A 124 7.23 25.02 -14.64
C GLN A 124 5.92 24.44 -15.21
N HIS A 125 5.15 23.70 -14.41
CA HIS A 125 3.83 23.23 -14.84
C HIS A 125 2.76 24.34 -14.79
N TYR A 126 3.04 25.45 -14.12
CA TYR A 126 2.20 26.66 -14.10
C TYR A 126 2.88 27.78 -14.89
N PRO A 127 2.15 28.85 -15.26
CA PRO A 127 2.76 30.08 -15.78
C PRO A 127 3.86 30.61 -14.84
N THR A 128 4.95 31.08 -15.42
CA THR A 128 6.14 31.53 -14.67
C THR A 128 6.53 32.94 -15.11
N ALA A 129 7.03 33.73 -14.15
CA ALA A 129 7.53 35.08 -14.38
C ALA A 129 9.05 35.17 -14.16
N PRO A 130 9.77 36.05 -14.87
CA PRO A 130 11.19 36.30 -14.61
C PRO A 130 11.48 36.87 -13.21
N ASP A 131 10.60 37.71 -12.66
CA ASP A 131 10.70 38.21 -11.29
C ASP A 131 9.97 37.25 -10.33
N PRO A 132 10.64 36.63 -9.35
CA PRO A 132 9.97 35.80 -8.33
C PRO A 132 9.00 36.58 -7.43
N LEU A 133 8.99 37.91 -7.52
CA LEU A 133 8.08 38.81 -6.82
C LEU A 133 7.03 39.45 -7.75
N TRP A 134 6.75 38.82 -8.91
CA TRP A 134 5.81 39.27 -9.95
C TRP A 134 4.45 39.73 -9.41
N PHE A 135 3.89 39.05 -8.40
CA PHE A 135 2.59 39.43 -7.83
C PHE A 135 2.51 40.89 -7.35
N ARG A 136 3.65 41.55 -7.13
CA ARG A 136 3.74 42.93 -6.63
C ARG A 136 3.81 43.99 -7.73
N ASP A 137 4.04 43.59 -8.97
CA ASP A 137 4.23 44.51 -10.10
C ASP A 137 2.95 45.26 -10.48
N ALA A 138 3.03 46.11 -11.49
CA ALA A 138 1.92 46.94 -11.94
C ALA A 138 0.82 46.18 -12.70
N ASP A 139 1.15 45.03 -13.27
CA ASP A 139 0.25 44.23 -14.09
C ASP A 139 -0.58 43.28 -13.21
N HIS A 140 -0.11 42.96 -12.00
CA HIS A 140 -0.77 42.06 -11.04
C HIS A 140 -1.34 42.79 -9.80
N SER A 141 -0.92 42.46 -8.57
CA SER A 141 -1.55 43.03 -7.35
C SER A 141 -1.07 44.45 -6.98
N GLN A 142 -0.13 45.06 -7.71
CA GLN A 142 0.31 46.45 -7.54
C GLN A 142 0.91 46.83 -6.17
N PHE A 143 1.44 45.87 -5.41
CA PHE A 143 1.99 46.15 -4.08
C PHE A 143 3.18 47.11 -4.09
N ASP A 144 4.03 47.10 -5.12
CA ASP A 144 5.15 48.03 -5.19
C ASP A 144 4.69 49.49 -5.29
N ALA A 145 3.70 49.74 -6.14
CA ALA A 145 3.09 51.07 -6.26
C ALA A 145 2.33 51.46 -4.98
N ALA A 146 1.62 50.52 -4.36
CA ALA A 146 0.88 50.75 -3.11
C ALA A 146 1.83 51.15 -1.96
N LEU A 147 2.98 50.50 -1.85
CA LEU A 147 3.97 50.77 -0.81
C LEU A 147 4.73 52.07 -1.07
N ALA A 148 5.03 52.41 -2.33
CA ALA A 148 5.63 53.69 -2.70
C ALA A 148 4.72 54.90 -2.43
N ALA A 149 3.39 54.71 -2.53
CA ALA A 149 2.40 55.76 -2.30
C ALA A 149 2.11 56.05 -0.81
N ARG A 150 2.87 55.44 0.12
CA ARG A 150 2.72 55.66 1.56
C ARG A 150 3.20 57.06 1.94
N THR A 151 2.29 57.88 2.47
CA THR A 151 2.65 59.12 3.14
C THR A 151 3.24 58.80 4.52
N ASN A 152 4.33 59.47 4.90
CA ASN A 152 5.06 59.37 6.19
C ASN A 152 4.22 59.76 7.44
N ALA A 153 2.94 59.39 7.51
CA ALA A 153 2.12 59.56 8.70
C ALA A 153 2.51 58.51 9.76
N THR A 154 3.70 58.73 10.32
CA THR A 154 4.25 58.10 11.52
C THR A 154 3.46 58.52 12.75
N GLY A 155 3.04 57.56 13.56
CA GLY A 155 2.55 57.79 14.92
C GLY A 155 1.93 56.55 15.55
N ALA A 156 2.77 55.64 16.05
CA ALA A 156 2.60 54.65 17.15
C ALA A 156 1.26 53.90 17.45
N ALA A 157 0.13 54.15 16.81
CA ALA A 157 -1.11 53.38 16.95
C ALA A 157 -1.47 52.77 15.59
N GLY A 158 -0.88 51.61 15.30
CA GLY A 158 -0.90 51.00 13.97
C GLY A 158 -2.05 50.04 13.74
N VAL A 159 -2.42 49.87 12.48
CA VAL A 159 -3.26 48.75 12.04
C VAL A 159 -2.54 47.44 12.32
N ARG A 160 -3.26 46.48 12.88
CA ARG A 160 -2.76 45.15 13.25
C ARG A 160 -3.47 44.04 12.48
N VAL A 161 -2.68 43.10 11.98
CA VAL A 161 -3.15 41.88 11.32
C VAL A 161 -2.89 40.69 12.23
N ALA A 162 -3.93 39.95 12.61
CA ALA A 162 -3.78 38.66 13.25
C ALA A 162 -3.55 37.58 12.16
N HIS A 163 -2.42 36.88 12.24
CA HIS A 163 -2.04 35.80 11.34
C HIS A 163 -2.32 34.47 12.03
N LEU A 164 -3.43 33.83 11.66
CA LEU A 164 -3.86 32.56 12.23
C LEU A 164 -3.35 31.43 11.32
N ASP A 165 -2.30 30.74 11.74
CA ASP A 165 -1.66 29.70 10.92
C ASP A 165 -0.97 28.61 11.76
N THR A 166 -0.06 27.83 11.17
CA THR A 166 0.68 26.75 11.85
C THR A 166 1.76 27.25 12.82
N GLY A 167 1.89 28.58 12.96
CA GLY A 167 2.98 29.23 13.68
C GLY A 167 3.98 29.85 12.70
N TYR A 168 5.16 30.19 13.20
CA TYR A 168 6.20 30.83 12.40
C TYR A 168 7.60 30.43 12.85
N ASP A 169 8.56 30.47 11.93
CA ASP A 169 9.97 30.30 12.21
C ASP A 169 10.54 31.55 12.89
N ALA A 170 10.89 31.43 14.18
CA ALA A 170 11.41 32.53 14.97
C ALA A 170 12.83 32.97 14.56
N GLU A 171 13.56 32.13 13.80
CA GLU A 171 14.94 32.36 13.38
C GLU A 171 15.04 32.80 11.90
N HIS A 172 13.93 32.82 11.16
CA HIS A 172 13.95 33.17 9.74
C HIS A 172 14.17 34.67 9.51
N ARG A 173 15.07 35.04 8.59
CA ARG A 173 15.43 36.45 8.32
C ARG A 173 14.34 37.25 7.64
N THR A 174 13.33 36.60 7.09
CA THR A 174 12.16 37.27 6.50
C THR A 174 11.09 37.61 7.51
N LEU A 175 11.33 37.48 8.83
CA LEU A 175 10.34 37.89 9.81
C LEU A 175 9.83 39.32 9.58
N PRO A 176 8.53 39.60 9.79
CA PRO A 176 8.00 40.94 9.67
C PRO A 176 8.71 41.92 10.58
N ARG A 177 8.96 43.14 10.07
CA ARG A 177 9.65 44.20 10.85
C ARG A 177 8.93 44.56 12.14
N ARG A 178 7.60 44.41 12.15
CA ARG A 178 6.72 44.70 13.30
C ARG A 178 5.94 43.47 13.73
N LEU A 179 6.64 42.37 14.00
CA LEU A 179 6.02 41.19 14.62
C LEU A 179 5.76 41.45 16.11
N ASN A 180 4.50 41.44 16.51
CA ASN A 180 4.08 41.63 17.89
C ASN A 180 4.06 40.28 18.64
N LYS A 181 5.19 39.97 19.29
CA LYS A 181 5.35 38.77 20.13
C LYS A 181 4.66 38.88 21.49
N VAL A 182 4.20 40.06 21.89
CA VAL A 182 3.51 40.25 23.19
C VAL A 182 2.07 39.74 23.12
N LEU A 183 1.40 39.95 21.98
CA LEU A 183 0.03 39.49 21.75
C LEU A 183 -0.05 38.13 21.06
N GLN A 184 1.08 37.45 20.86
CA GLN A 184 1.08 36.13 20.22
C GLN A 184 0.36 35.09 21.10
N ARG A 185 -0.19 34.06 20.48
CA ARG A 185 -0.99 33.05 21.18
C ARG A 185 -0.86 31.70 20.49
N ASN A 186 -0.87 30.63 21.29
CA ASN A 186 -0.82 29.25 20.82
C ASN A 186 -2.02 28.47 21.36
N PHE A 187 -2.81 27.92 20.45
CA PHE A 187 -3.99 27.09 20.76
C PHE A 187 -3.75 25.59 20.51
N VAL A 188 -2.52 25.22 20.19
CA VAL A 188 -2.13 23.86 19.82
C VAL A 188 -1.29 23.20 20.90
N ASP A 189 -0.29 23.93 21.42
CA ASP A 189 0.59 23.47 22.49
C ASP A 189 0.22 24.15 23.80
N ALA A 190 -0.52 23.43 24.65
CA ALA A 190 -0.95 23.91 25.96
C ALA A 190 0.22 24.22 26.92
N GLY A 191 1.43 23.68 26.66
CA GLY A 191 2.63 23.99 27.43
C GLY A 191 3.25 25.35 27.10
N ARG A 192 2.86 25.96 25.96
CA ARG A 192 3.40 27.22 25.45
C ARG A 192 2.31 28.19 24.96
N PRO A 193 1.32 28.53 25.80
CA PRO A 193 0.14 29.28 25.37
C PRO A 193 0.45 30.68 24.84
N ASP A 194 1.55 31.31 25.25
CA ASP A 194 1.97 32.66 24.83
C ASP A 194 3.10 32.64 23.78
N ASP A 195 3.34 31.51 23.11
CA ASP A 195 4.40 31.35 22.11
C ASP A 195 3.88 30.67 20.84
N ALA A 196 3.71 31.46 19.78
CA ALA A 196 3.22 31.02 18.48
C ALA A 196 4.34 30.54 17.54
N SER A 197 5.57 30.41 18.01
CA SER A 197 6.67 29.86 17.20
C SER A 197 6.41 28.40 16.83
N ASP A 198 6.89 28.00 15.65
CA ASP A 198 6.83 26.62 15.14
C ASP A 198 8.22 25.99 15.26
N ASP A 199 8.34 25.03 16.16
CA ASP A 199 9.54 24.21 16.41
C ASP A 199 9.32 22.74 16.01
N THR A 200 8.26 22.46 15.24
CA THR A 200 7.86 21.08 14.98
C THR A 200 8.86 20.38 14.05
N THR A 201 9.54 19.36 14.58
CA THR A 201 10.49 18.53 13.81
C THR A 201 9.89 17.17 13.43
N GLY A 202 10.22 16.62 12.26
CA GLY A 202 9.96 15.22 11.92
C GLY A 202 9.29 14.97 10.56
N PRO A 203 9.33 13.72 10.05
CA PRO A 203 8.98 13.36 8.68
C PRO A 203 7.48 13.45 8.31
N PHE A 204 6.63 13.78 9.28
CA PHE A 204 5.20 13.82 9.10
C PHE A 204 4.62 15.24 9.12
N ASN A 205 5.37 16.30 9.44
CA ASN A 205 4.80 17.64 9.60
C ASN A 205 4.64 18.39 8.25
N ASN A 206 3.58 19.20 8.11
CA ASN A 206 3.47 20.20 7.03
C ASN A 206 4.41 21.36 7.38
N LEU A 207 5.71 21.14 7.23
CA LEU A 207 6.78 22.04 7.66
C LEU A 207 6.59 23.44 7.05
N GLY A 208 6.36 24.45 7.91
CA GLY A 208 6.57 25.86 7.57
C GLY A 208 5.48 26.59 6.82
N HIS A 209 4.24 26.09 6.79
CA HIS A 209 3.15 26.78 6.08
C HIS A 209 2.91 28.20 6.60
N GLY A 210 2.78 28.37 7.92
CA GLY A 210 2.62 29.69 8.52
C GLY A 210 3.83 30.60 8.28
N THR A 211 5.05 30.07 8.24
CA THR A 211 6.25 30.85 7.86
C THR A 211 6.14 31.38 6.42
N GLY A 212 5.68 30.54 5.48
CA GLY A 212 5.48 30.92 4.08
C GLY A 212 4.42 32.00 3.90
N THR A 213 3.23 31.81 4.49
CA THR A 213 2.11 32.78 4.37
C THR A 213 2.41 34.09 5.11
N LEU A 214 3.12 34.03 6.25
CA LEU A 214 3.64 35.22 6.95
C LEU A 214 4.65 35.98 6.09
N GLY A 215 5.49 35.25 5.35
CA GLY A 215 6.40 35.80 4.36
C GLY A 215 5.67 36.61 3.28
N ILE A 216 4.62 36.05 2.68
CA ILE A 216 3.80 36.75 1.66
C ILE A 216 3.07 37.95 2.27
N LEU A 217 2.57 37.85 3.51
CA LEU A 217 1.86 38.94 4.18
C LEU A 217 2.75 40.16 4.44
N ALA A 218 3.86 39.95 5.16
CA ALA A 218 4.66 41.04 5.73
C ALA A 218 6.16 40.70 5.81
N GLY A 219 6.63 39.72 5.05
CA GLY A 219 8.02 39.27 5.12
C GLY A 219 9.04 40.33 4.73
N SER A 220 10.08 40.46 5.56
CA SER A 220 11.26 41.29 5.27
C SER A 220 12.14 40.66 4.19
N ALA A 221 13.09 41.43 3.66
CA ALA A 221 14.08 40.90 2.74
C ALA A 221 15.14 40.07 3.50
N PRO A 222 15.41 38.81 3.12
CA PRO A 222 16.39 37.98 3.82
C PRO A 222 17.82 38.53 3.70
N ASP A 223 18.13 39.18 2.58
CA ASP A 223 19.46 39.71 2.23
C ASP A 223 19.51 41.26 2.20
N GLY A 224 18.54 41.94 2.82
CA GLY A 224 18.48 43.42 2.84
C GLY A 224 18.03 44.07 1.52
N GLY A 225 17.63 43.27 0.52
CA GLY A 225 17.03 43.73 -0.74
C GLY A 225 15.57 44.15 -0.61
N LYS A 226 14.77 43.88 -1.66
CA LYS A 226 13.32 44.16 -1.70
C LYS A 226 12.58 43.22 -0.73
N PRO A 227 11.71 43.73 0.18
CA PRO A 227 10.90 42.89 1.04
C PRO A 227 10.02 41.93 0.23
N ILE A 228 9.90 40.69 0.67
CA ILE A 228 9.08 39.69 -0.03
C ILE A 228 7.58 39.90 0.23
N GLY A 229 7.22 40.46 1.38
CA GLY A 229 5.83 40.57 1.81
C GLY A 229 5.08 41.78 1.26
N ALA A 230 3.79 41.62 1.03
CA ALA A 230 2.86 42.63 0.52
C ALA A 230 2.75 43.89 1.40
N ALA A 231 2.86 43.76 2.72
CA ALA A 231 2.81 44.86 3.68
C ALA A 231 3.89 44.73 4.78
N PRO A 232 5.19 44.95 4.47
CA PRO A 232 6.30 44.59 5.35
C PRO A 232 6.42 45.43 6.64
N ASP A 233 5.76 46.59 6.71
CA ASP A 233 5.76 47.48 7.88
C ASP A 233 4.44 47.45 8.66
N ILE A 234 3.51 46.55 8.32
CA ILE A 234 2.29 46.35 9.11
C ILE A 234 2.63 45.59 10.39
N GLU A 235 1.91 45.87 11.48
CA GLU A 235 2.08 45.11 12.70
C GLU A 235 1.33 43.77 12.59
N VAL A 236 2.03 42.67 12.84
CA VAL A 236 1.46 41.32 12.72
C VAL A 236 1.48 40.62 14.08
N VAL A 237 0.34 40.07 14.48
CA VAL A 237 0.18 39.24 15.69
C VAL A 237 0.09 37.78 15.26
N PRO A 238 1.13 36.96 15.47
CA PRO A 238 1.09 35.54 15.10
C PRO A 238 0.25 34.75 16.10
N ILE A 239 -0.69 33.96 15.59
CA ILE A 239 -1.56 33.08 16.38
C ILE A 239 -1.47 31.66 15.80
N ARG A 240 -0.91 30.74 16.58
CA ARG A 240 -0.76 29.33 16.17
C ARG A 240 -2.04 28.58 16.49
N VAL A 241 -2.75 28.12 15.45
CA VAL A 241 -4.05 27.41 15.55
C VAL A 241 -4.00 25.97 15.07
N ALA A 242 -2.91 25.56 14.41
CA ALA A 242 -2.73 24.22 13.89
C ALA A 242 -1.28 23.73 13.99
N ASN A 243 -1.06 22.42 14.01
CA ASN A 243 0.26 21.83 13.73
C ASN A 243 0.47 21.64 12.21
N ARG A 244 -0.63 21.52 11.45
CA ARG A 244 -0.64 21.36 9.98
C ARG A 244 -1.89 21.99 9.41
N VAL A 245 -1.83 22.47 8.17
CA VAL A 245 -3.02 22.95 7.42
C VAL A 245 -4.08 21.86 7.25
N VAL A 246 -3.66 20.59 7.34
CA VAL A 246 -4.48 19.38 7.16
C VAL A 246 -4.91 18.75 8.50
N LEU A 247 -4.50 19.31 9.65
CA LEU A 247 -4.85 18.76 10.98
C LEU A 247 -5.03 19.89 12.00
N PHE A 248 -6.27 20.34 12.16
CA PHE A 248 -6.68 21.26 13.24
C PHE A 248 -8.08 20.92 13.76
N TYR A 249 -8.42 21.43 14.95
CA TYR A 249 -9.73 21.20 15.58
C TYR A 249 -10.61 22.44 15.46
N ASN A 250 -11.94 22.23 15.41
CA ASN A 250 -12.92 23.32 15.41
C ASN A 250 -12.72 24.25 16.61
N SER A 251 -12.44 23.67 17.77
CA SER A 251 -12.19 24.39 19.02
C SER A 251 -11.00 25.35 18.96
N ALA A 252 -9.92 24.99 18.26
CA ALA A 252 -8.72 25.82 18.17
C ALA A 252 -8.98 27.13 17.42
N ILE A 253 -9.69 27.07 16.27
CA ILE A 253 -10.09 28.27 15.51
C ILE A 253 -11.10 29.10 16.29
N ALA A 254 -12.08 28.46 16.93
CA ALA A 254 -13.08 29.16 17.73
C ALA A 254 -12.44 29.94 18.89
N LYS A 255 -11.49 29.33 19.61
CA LYS A 255 -10.72 29.99 20.69
C LYS A 255 -9.84 31.12 20.15
N ALA A 256 -9.28 30.98 18.94
CA ALA A 256 -8.50 32.04 18.30
C ALA A 256 -9.34 33.25 17.93
N PHE A 257 -10.53 33.05 17.35
CA PHE A 257 -11.48 34.12 17.08
C PHE A 257 -11.96 34.82 18.36
N ASP A 258 -12.23 34.06 19.43
CA ASP A 258 -12.57 34.63 20.74
C ASP A 258 -11.44 35.48 21.32
N TYR A 259 -10.19 35.02 21.20
CA TYR A 259 -9.03 35.79 21.63
C TYR A 259 -8.89 37.10 20.86
N VAL A 260 -9.02 37.07 19.53
CA VAL A 260 -9.00 38.29 18.71
C VAL A 260 -10.14 39.23 19.08
N HIS A 261 -11.34 38.70 19.29
CA HIS A 261 -12.49 39.49 19.75
C HIS A 261 -12.20 40.16 21.11
N GLY A 262 -11.57 39.43 22.05
CA GLY A 262 -11.13 39.97 23.34
C GLY A 262 -10.12 41.12 23.21
N LEU A 263 -9.15 41.00 22.31
CA LEU A 263 -8.21 42.10 22.01
C LEU A 263 -8.91 43.34 21.43
N CYS A 264 -10.04 43.17 20.73
CA CYS A 264 -10.77 44.29 20.13
C CYS A 264 -11.54 45.14 21.14
N ARG A 265 -11.69 44.68 22.39
CA ARG A 265 -12.30 45.45 23.48
C ARG A 265 -11.43 46.60 23.96
N ASP A 266 -10.11 46.48 23.81
CA ASP A 266 -9.16 47.53 24.15
C ASP A 266 -8.59 48.15 22.86
N PRO A 267 -8.81 49.44 22.60
CA PRO A 267 -8.19 50.14 21.47
C PRO A 267 -6.67 49.95 21.37
N ALA A 268 -5.96 49.78 22.50
CA ALA A 268 -4.51 49.60 22.52
C ALA A 268 -4.08 48.23 21.95
N THR A 269 -4.92 47.20 22.01
CA THR A 269 -4.62 45.84 21.53
C THR A 269 -5.45 45.40 20.32
N ARG A 270 -6.38 46.26 19.86
CA ARG A 270 -7.29 46.02 18.74
C ARG A 270 -6.61 45.42 17.50
N ILE A 271 -7.24 44.35 17.01
CA ILE A 271 -6.97 43.73 15.71
C ILE A 271 -7.94 44.29 14.68
N HIS A 272 -7.45 44.52 13.46
CA HIS A 272 -8.23 45.12 12.38
C HIS A 272 -8.54 44.10 11.28
N VAL A 273 -7.58 43.22 11.02
CA VAL A 273 -7.65 42.21 9.96
C VAL A 273 -7.25 40.85 10.53
N ILE A 274 -7.99 39.80 10.17
CA ILE A 274 -7.60 38.41 10.35
C ILE A 274 -7.27 37.83 8.97
N THR A 275 -6.12 37.17 8.88
CA THR A 275 -5.76 36.31 7.74
C THR A 275 -5.61 34.88 8.23
N MET A 276 -6.27 33.94 7.56
CA MET A 276 -6.20 32.53 7.90
C MET A 276 -6.16 31.65 6.65
N SER A 277 -4.99 31.08 6.36
CA SER A 277 -4.74 30.32 5.13
C SER A 277 -5.08 28.83 5.29
N MET A 278 -6.25 28.52 5.88
CA MET A 278 -6.76 27.16 6.07
C MET A 278 -8.29 27.16 6.20
N GLY A 279 -8.91 25.99 6.05
CA GLY A 279 -10.34 25.80 6.22
C GLY A 279 -10.75 24.33 6.12
N GLY A 280 -12.03 24.05 6.34
CA GLY A 280 -12.59 22.71 6.37
C GLY A 280 -14.11 22.70 6.41
N LEU A 281 -14.69 21.77 7.16
CA LEU A 281 -16.13 21.61 7.31
C LEU A 281 -16.77 22.72 8.15
N ALA A 282 -18.09 22.90 8.01
CA ALA A 282 -18.83 23.94 8.72
C ALA A 282 -18.88 23.69 10.23
N SER A 283 -18.88 24.77 11.02
CA SER A 283 -19.10 24.76 12.47
C SER A 283 -20.01 25.92 12.85
N GLN A 284 -20.99 25.67 13.70
CA GLN A 284 -21.85 26.72 14.26
C GLN A 284 -21.07 27.63 15.20
N ALA A 285 -20.14 27.08 15.99
CA ALA A 285 -19.27 27.90 16.83
C ALA A 285 -18.45 28.89 16.00
N TRP A 286 -17.97 28.50 14.82
CA TRP A 286 -17.30 29.43 13.90
C TRP A 286 -18.24 30.50 13.36
N ALA A 287 -19.49 30.17 13.00
CA ALA A 287 -20.47 31.14 12.54
C ALA A 287 -20.74 32.21 13.62
N ASP A 288 -20.99 31.79 14.86
CA ASP A 288 -21.21 32.68 16.00
C ASP A 288 -19.98 33.59 16.24
N ALA A 289 -18.76 33.05 16.13
CA ALA A 289 -17.53 33.81 16.32
C ALA A 289 -17.23 34.80 15.18
N VAL A 290 -17.45 34.39 13.93
CA VAL A 290 -17.34 35.28 12.75
C VAL A 290 -18.34 36.42 12.85
N ASN A 291 -19.57 36.15 13.26
CA ASN A 291 -20.57 37.19 13.47
C ASN A 291 -20.10 38.20 14.51
N ALA A 292 -19.60 37.75 15.67
CA ALA A 292 -19.10 38.64 16.71
C ALA A 292 -17.91 39.49 16.24
N LEU A 293 -16.97 38.91 15.49
CA LEU A 293 -15.83 39.63 14.90
C LEU A 293 -16.26 40.68 13.87
N TYR A 294 -17.24 40.35 13.04
CA TYR A 294 -17.81 41.28 12.05
C TYR A 294 -18.47 42.49 12.75
N GLU A 295 -19.25 42.24 13.80
CA GLU A 295 -19.85 43.32 14.61
C GLU A 295 -18.81 44.13 15.40
N ALA A 296 -17.66 43.52 15.75
CA ALA A 296 -16.52 44.23 16.34
C ALA A 296 -15.72 45.08 15.33
N GLY A 297 -16.02 44.95 14.03
CA GLY A 297 -15.37 45.67 12.94
C GLY A 297 -14.07 45.03 12.45
N VAL A 298 -13.88 43.73 12.66
CA VAL A 298 -12.71 42.99 12.20
C VAL A 298 -12.94 42.44 10.79
N PHE A 299 -12.06 42.79 9.85
CA PHE A 299 -12.09 42.24 8.49
C PHE A 299 -11.47 40.84 8.48
N VAL A 300 -12.21 39.82 8.06
CA VAL A 300 -11.74 38.43 8.06
C VAL A 300 -11.59 37.93 6.62
N VAL A 301 -10.41 37.44 6.26
CA VAL A 301 -10.15 36.76 4.98
C VAL A 301 -9.53 35.40 5.21
N THR A 302 -10.03 34.39 4.50
CA THR A 302 -9.56 33.01 4.63
C THR A 302 -9.44 32.32 3.28
N ALA A 303 -8.55 31.33 3.18
CA ALA A 303 -8.33 30.59 1.94
C ALA A 303 -9.60 29.89 1.46
N ALA A 304 -9.88 29.95 0.16
CA ALA A 304 -11.03 29.27 -0.44
C ALA A 304 -10.95 27.73 -0.33
N GLY A 305 -9.75 27.16 -0.16
CA GLY A 305 -9.48 25.73 -0.22
C GLY A 305 -8.76 25.35 -1.50
N ASN A 306 -8.23 24.13 -1.56
CA ASN A 306 -7.58 23.58 -2.74
C ASN A 306 -8.14 22.18 -3.04
N ASN A 307 -8.01 21.76 -4.29
CA ASN A 307 -8.46 20.45 -4.78
C ASN A 307 -7.50 19.91 -5.86
N PHE A 308 -7.60 18.61 -6.12
CA PHE A 308 -6.99 17.96 -7.28
C PHE A 308 -8.09 17.31 -8.10
N GLY A 309 -8.30 17.78 -9.34
CA GLY A 309 -9.39 17.30 -10.17
C GLY A 309 -10.78 17.49 -9.55
N ASN A 310 -10.99 18.58 -8.80
CA ASN A 310 -12.25 18.92 -8.12
C ASN A 310 -12.65 18.01 -6.94
N LEU A 311 -11.69 17.24 -6.37
CA LEU A 311 -11.88 16.40 -5.18
C LEU A 311 -11.14 16.97 -3.94
N PRO A 312 -11.71 16.83 -2.72
CA PRO A 312 -13.00 16.19 -2.41
C PRO A 312 -14.20 17.09 -2.73
N THR A 313 -13.96 18.38 -2.92
CA THR A 313 -14.92 19.38 -3.42
C THR A 313 -14.16 20.50 -4.12
N ARG A 314 -14.78 21.09 -5.14
CA ARG A 314 -14.32 22.34 -5.75
C ARG A 314 -14.87 23.58 -5.06
N ASN A 315 -15.92 23.48 -4.26
CA ASN A 315 -16.56 24.60 -3.58
C ASN A 315 -15.69 25.16 -2.43
N ILE A 316 -15.87 26.44 -2.16
CA ILE A 316 -15.22 27.17 -1.07
C ILE A 316 -15.51 26.49 0.28
N VAL A 317 -14.46 26.29 1.08
CA VAL A 317 -14.51 25.65 2.41
C VAL A 317 -14.89 26.63 3.52
N TYR A 318 -15.22 26.16 4.72
CA TYR A 318 -15.48 27.01 5.87
C TYR A 318 -14.19 27.34 6.64
N PRO A 319 -14.09 28.52 7.29
CA PRO A 319 -15.10 29.58 7.38
C PRO A 319 -15.13 30.52 6.16
N ALA A 320 -14.32 30.29 5.13
CA ALA A 320 -14.30 31.13 3.93
C ALA A 320 -15.68 31.26 3.29
N ARG A 321 -16.49 30.19 3.34
CA ARG A 321 -17.86 30.13 2.80
C ARG A 321 -18.90 30.95 3.58
N PHE A 322 -18.58 31.48 4.75
CA PHE A 322 -19.46 32.43 5.46
C PHE A 322 -19.48 33.79 4.76
N GLY A 323 -20.65 34.42 4.58
CA GLY A 323 -20.82 35.67 3.83
C GLY A 323 -20.06 36.86 4.42
N ARG A 324 -19.91 36.89 5.75
CA ARG A 324 -19.13 37.92 6.48
C ARG A 324 -17.61 37.71 6.37
N VAL A 325 -17.16 36.56 5.85
CA VAL A 325 -15.75 36.26 5.57
C VAL A 325 -15.46 36.45 4.08
N ILE A 326 -14.30 37.01 3.75
CA ILE A 326 -13.81 37.05 2.38
C ILE A 326 -13.14 35.72 2.03
N ALA A 327 -13.61 35.08 0.97
CA ALA A 327 -12.96 33.91 0.42
C ALA A 327 -11.86 34.32 -0.56
N ALA A 328 -10.63 33.89 -0.30
CA ALA A 328 -9.49 34.14 -1.16
C ALA A 328 -9.38 33.06 -2.24
N CYS A 329 -9.78 33.38 -3.46
CA CYS A 329 -9.59 32.53 -4.65
C CYS A 329 -8.24 32.82 -5.31
N GLY A 330 -7.85 32.00 -6.29
CA GLY A 330 -6.54 32.07 -6.93
C GLY A 330 -6.61 32.50 -8.39
N VAL A 331 -5.60 33.25 -8.83
CA VAL A 331 -5.39 33.66 -10.21
C VAL A 331 -3.90 33.58 -10.57
N MET A 332 -3.60 33.00 -11.74
CA MET A 332 -2.24 32.72 -12.18
C MET A 332 -1.58 33.95 -12.82
N GLU A 333 -0.27 33.88 -13.07
CA GLU A 333 0.51 34.97 -13.69
C GLU A 333 -0.02 35.39 -15.08
N ASN A 334 -0.67 34.49 -15.80
CA ASN A 334 -1.29 34.81 -17.09
C ASN A 334 -2.74 35.31 -16.97
N HIS A 335 -3.16 35.77 -15.79
CA HIS A 335 -4.52 36.22 -15.44
C HIS A 335 -5.60 35.13 -15.53
N GLN A 336 -5.24 33.87 -15.77
CA GLN A 336 -6.22 32.78 -15.82
C GLN A 336 -6.59 32.29 -14.41
N PRO A 337 -7.81 31.79 -14.19
CA PRO A 337 -8.21 31.30 -12.88
C PRO A 337 -7.35 30.11 -12.45
N TYR A 338 -6.93 30.09 -11.19
CA TYR A 338 -6.28 28.92 -10.58
C TYR A 338 -7.36 27.89 -10.21
N ALA A 339 -8.06 27.36 -11.21
CA ALA A 339 -9.21 26.47 -11.06
C ALA A 339 -9.29 25.49 -12.24
N ASP A 340 -9.95 24.34 -12.04
CA ASP A 340 -10.20 23.32 -13.09
C ASP A 340 -8.94 22.89 -13.87
N LEU A 341 -7.78 22.85 -13.20
CA LEU A 341 -6.50 22.45 -13.78
C LEU A 341 -6.43 20.92 -13.99
N ASP A 342 -5.36 20.45 -14.65
CA ASP A 342 -5.09 19.02 -14.81
C ASP A 342 -5.15 18.30 -13.46
N ARG A 343 -5.65 17.05 -13.46
CA ARG A 343 -5.88 16.27 -12.22
C ARG A 343 -4.62 16.06 -11.37
N LYS A 344 -3.42 16.23 -11.95
CA LYS A 344 -2.13 16.14 -11.24
C LYS A 344 -1.67 17.47 -10.66
N LEU A 345 -2.26 18.59 -11.09
CA LEU A 345 -1.96 19.93 -10.59
C LEU A 345 -2.93 20.31 -9.48
N MET A 346 -2.44 21.06 -8.51
CA MET A 346 -3.28 21.61 -7.46
C MET A 346 -4.07 22.78 -8.05
N ALA A 347 -5.38 22.79 -7.86
CA ALA A 347 -6.25 23.91 -8.20
C ALA A 347 -6.83 24.52 -6.93
N GLY A 348 -7.27 25.77 -7.01
CA GLY A 348 -7.99 26.47 -5.96
C GLY A 348 -9.49 26.17 -6.02
N ASN A 349 -10.12 26.18 -4.86
CA ASN A 349 -11.58 26.07 -4.77
C ASN A 349 -12.25 27.40 -5.16
N TYR A 350 -13.43 27.28 -5.75
CA TYR A 350 -14.29 28.37 -6.19
C TYR A 350 -15.75 27.90 -6.12
N GLY A 351 -16.69 28.84 -6.11
CA GLY A 351 -18.10 28.52 -5.91
C GLY A 351 -18.44 28.16 -4.46
N PRO A 352 -19.70 27.90 -4.13
CA PRO A 352 -20.85 27.93 -5.01
C PRO A 352 -21.17 29.37 -5.45
N GLU A 353 -22.02 29.53 -6.46
CA GLU A 353 -22.30 30.84 -7.08
C GLU A 353 -22.78 31.88 -6.05
N SER A 354 -23.64 31.49 -5.10
CA SER A 354 -24.11 32.39 -4.02
C SER A 354 -22.99 32.98 -3.17
N LYS A 355 -21.84 32.29 -3.07
CA LYS A 355 -20.70 32.72 -2.29
C LYS A 355 -19.76 33.65 -3.08
N MET A 356 -19.69 33.52 -4.40
CA MET A 356 -18.74 34.25 -5.24
C MET A 356 -18.90 35.77 -5.17
N LYS A 357 -20.10 36.26 -4.82
CA LYS A 357 -20.35 37.69 -4.55
C LYS A 357 -19.51 38.27 -3.41
N THR A 358 -18.92 37.44 -2.57
CA THR A 358 -18.08 37.83 -1.42
C THR A 358 -16.66 37.25 -1.51
N ALA A 359 -16.31 36.65 -2.65
CA ALA A 359 -14.98 36.12 -2.93
C ALA A 359 -14.14 37.15 -3.71
N LEU A 360 -12.83 37.08 -3.56
CA LEU A 360 -11.87 37.91 -4.28
C LEU A 360 -10.64 37.07 -4.61
N SER A 361 -10.07 37.25 -5.82
CA SER A 361 -8.90 36.50 -6.25
C SER A 361 -7.61 37.28 -6.07
N ALA A 362 -6.53 36.57 -5.71
CA ALA A 362 -5.17 37.11 -5.69
C ALA A 362 -4.17 36.09 -6.23
N CYS A 363 -2.98 36.58 -6.56
CA CYS A 363 -1.96 35.85 -7.33
C CYS A 363 -1.54 34.53 -6.67
N THR A 364 -1.55 33.43 -7.42
CA THR A 364 -1.05 32.08 -7.07
C THR A 364 -1.10 31.17 -8.32
N PRO A 365 -0.20 30.19 -8.51
CA PRO A 365 0.89 29.71 -7.66
C PRO A 365 2.19 30.45 -7.96
N ASN A 366 3.36 29.86 -7.66
CA ASN A 366 4.69 30.44 -7.92
C ASN A 366 4.99 31.74 -7.15
N LEU A 367 4.55 31.79 -5.88
CA LEU A 367 4.84 32.89 -4.96
C LEU A 367 6.07 32.62 -4.08
N PRO A 368 6.69 33.67 -3.50
CA PRO A 368 7.77 33.50 -2.52
C PRO A 368 7.27 32.76 -1.27
N TRP A 369 8.05 31.79 -0.81
CA TRP A 369 7.71 30.93 0.31
C TRP A 369 8.91 30.75 1.24
N ALA A 370 8.89 31.42 2.39
CA ALA A 370 9.95 31.32 3.39
C ALA A 370 9.99 29.91 4.00
N ARG A 371 11.16 29.26 3.95
CA ARG A 371 11.31 27.85 4.31
C ARG A 371 11.66 27.70 5.80
N LEU A 372 10.78 27.07 6.57
CA LEU A 372 10.99 26.75 7.98
C LEU A 372 12.29 25.95 8.18
N GLY A 373 13.09 26.33 9.17
CA GLY A 373 14.35 25.68 9.53
C GLY A 373 15.54 26.08 8.65
N CYS A 374 15.33 26.90 7.62
CA CYS A 374 16.39 27.42 6.76
C CYS A 374 16.41 28.96 6.85
N PRO A 375 17.18 29.56 7.79
CA PRO A 375 17.02 30.97 8.20
C PRO A 375 17.04 32.05 7.11
N GLN A 376 17.52 31.77 5.91
CA GLN A 376 17.67 32.77 4.83
C GLN A 376 16.96 32.36 3.53
N LEU A 377 16.37 31.17 3.48
CA LEU A 377 15.97 30.57 2.21
C LEU A 377 14.51 30.83 1.89
N VAL A 378 14.25 31.36 0.70
CA VAL A 378 12.91 31.62 0.18
C VAL A 378 12.76 30.83 -1.11
N ASP A 379 11.82 29.89 -1.12
CA ASP A 379 11.42 29.16 -2.32
C ASP A 379 10.50 30.03 -3.19
N HIS A 380 10.37 29.70 -4.48
CA HIS A 380 9.58 30.46 -5.44
C HIS A 380 8.42 29.64 -6.03
N ASN A 381 8.04 28.54 -5.37
CA ASN A 381 6.95 27.67 -5.78
C ASN A 381 5.78 27.65 -4.77
N GLY A 382 5.62 28.71 -3.97
CA GLY A 382 4.49 28.89 -3.08
C GLY A 382 3.17 28.84 -3.86
N SER A 383 2.28 27.94 -3.50
CA SER A 383 1.08 27.63 -4.29
C SER A 383 -0.18 27.54 -3.44
N GLY A 384 -1.34 27.40 -4.08
CA GLY A 384 -2.63 27.29 -3.42
C GLY A 384 -3.27 28.62 -3.03
N THR A 385 -4.54 28.56 -2.65
CA THR A 385 -5.31 29.73 -2.16
C THR A 385 -4.76 30.29 -0.83
N SER A 386 -3.96 29.49 -0.12
CA SER A 386 -3.13 29.92 1.01
C SER A 386 -2.14 31.04 0.68
N SER A 387 -1.65 31.08 -0.56
CA SER A 387 -0.73 32.12 -1.06
C SER A 387 -1.48 33.40 -1.46
N ALA A 388 -2.74 33.27 -1.91
CA ALA A 388 -3.62 34.40 -2.25
C ALA A 388 -4.13 35.16 -1.00
N THR A 389 -4.53 34.43 0.04
CA THR A 389 -5.12 34.95 1.29
C THR A 389 -4.34 36.12 1.93
N PRO A 390 -3.02 36.02 2.20
CA PRO A 390 -2.26 37.08 2.87
C PRO A 390 -2.18 38.38 2.04
N GLN A 391 -2.30 38.32 0.72
CA GLN A 391 -2.28 39.51 -0.15
C GLN A 391 -3.53 40.37 0.05
N ILE A 392 -4.70 39.73 0.12
CA ILE A 392 -5.97 40.41 0.39
C ILE A 392 -5.94 41.06 1.78
N ALA A 393 -5.43 40.33 2.79
CA ALA A 393 -5.25 40.86 4.14
C ALA A 393 -4.31 42.07 4.18
N ALA A 394 -3.18 41.99 3.47
CA ALA A 394 -2.24 43.10 3.35
C ALA A 394 -2.89 44.34 2.74
N THR A 395 -3.67 44.18 1.67
CA THR A 395 -4.37 45.30 1.01
C THR A 395 -5.41 45.93 1.94
N ALA A 396 -6.23 45.13 2.62
CA ALA A 396 -7.17 45.61 3.62
C ALA A 396 -6.45 46.42 4.70
N ALA A 397 -5.35 45.90 5.24
CA ALA A 397 -4.58 46.58 6.28
C ALA A 397 -3.96 47.90 5.80
N LEU A 398 -3.41 47.94 4.58
CA LEU A 398 -2.87 49.15 3.98
C LEU A 398 -3.97 50.21 3.75
N TRP A 399 -5.16 49.79 3.32
CA TRP A 399 -6.29 50.68 3.12
C TRP A 399 -6.80 51.28 4.44
N ILE A 400 -6.96 50.45 5.48
CA ILE A 400 -7.32 50.91 6.82
C ILE A 400 -6.23 51.87 7.34
N GLN A 401 -4.95 51.55 7.16
CA GLN A 401 -3.85 52.38 7.65
C GLN A 401 -3.84 53.77 7.02
N ARG A 402 -4.20 53.87 5.73
CA ARG A 402 -4.34 55.14 5.00
C ARG A 402 -5.56 55.93 5.45
N ASN A 403 -6.65 55.25 5.80
CA ASN A 403 -7.96 55.84 6.09
C ASN A 403 -8.36 55.75 7.57
N LEU A 404 -7.41 55.52 8.48
CA LEU A 404 -7.67 55.07 9.85
C LEU A 404 -8.67 55.97 10.60
N ARG A 405 -8.51 57.30 10.49
CA ARG A 405 -9.43 58.25 11.14
C ARG A 405 -10.87 58.13 10.64
N ALA A 406 -11.06 57.98 9.33
CA ALA A 406 -12.38 57.84 8.73
C ALA A 406 -12.99 56.47 9.05
N TRP A 407 -12.14 55.43 9.07
CA TRP A 407 -12.52 54.07 9.45
C TRP A 407 -12.95 53.97 10.92
N GLU A 408 -12.23 54.61 11.84
CA GLU A 408 -12.59 54.66 13.27
C GLU A 408 -13.90 55.41 13.51
N ALA A 409 -14.19 56.42 12.68
CA ALA A 409 -15.37 57.28 12.79
C ALA A 409 -16.69 56.58 12.41
N TYR A 410 -16.66 55.39 11.81
CA TYR A 410 -17.91 54.64 11.59
C TYR A 410 -18.55 54.25 12.93
N PRO A 411 -19.86 54.49 13.10
CA PRO A 411 -20.56 54.29 14.36
C PRO A 411 -20.72 52.82 14.75
N GLU A 412 -20.82 51.93 13.76
CA GLU A 412 -21.04 50.49 13.95
C GLU A 412 -19.87 49.70 13.38
N GLY A 413 -19.50 48.59 14.03
CA GLY A 413 -18.33 47.81 13.61
C GLY A 413 -18.50 47.18 12.22
N TRP A 414 -19.67 46.66 11.88
CA TRP A 414 -19.92 46.09 10.56
C TRP A 414 -19.67 47.09 9.41
N MET A 415 -19.93 48.40 9.64
CA MET A 415 -19.67 49.45 8.63
C MET A 415 -18.19 49.56 8.31
N ARG A 416 -17.33 49.32 9.31
CA ARG A 416 -15.88 49.30 9.15
C ARG A 416 -15.43 48.18 8.21
N VAL A 417 -16.06 47.01 8.30
CA VAL A 417 -15.79 45.88 7.41
C VAL A 417 -16.35 46.16 6.01
N ALA A 418 -17.58 46.65 5.92
CA ALA A 418 -18.24 46.97 4.66
C ALA A 418 -17.48 48.05 3.85
N ALA A 419 -16.92 49.06 4.52
CA ALA A 419 -16.09 50.09 3.87
C ALA A 419 -14.82 49.51 3.23
N VAL A 420 -14.15 48.57 3.93
CA VAL A 420 -12.97 47.87 3.38
C VAL A 420 -13.37 47.01 2.19
N ARG A 421 -14.47 46.25 2.30
CA ARG A 421 -15.01 45.43 1.20
C ARG A 421 -15.33 46.28 -0.03
N HIS A 422 -15.99 47.43 0.17
CA HIS A 422 -16.30 48.36 -0.91
C HIS A 422 -15.03 48.81 -1.65
N ALA A 423 -13.98 49.19 -0.91
CA ALA A 423 -12.72 49.61 -1.52
C ALA A 423 -12.05 48.49 -2.32
N LEU A 424 -11.96 47.29 -1.75
CA LEU A 424 -11.33 46.15 -2.43
C LEU A 424 -12.15 45.72 -3.67
N PHE A 425 -13.47 45.56 -3.55
CA PHE A 425 -14.31 45.06 -4.65
C PHE A 425 -14.46 46.07 -5.79
N SER A 426 -14.64 47.37 -5.48
CA SER A 426 -14.80 48.39 -6.52
C SER A 426 -13.51 48.70 -7.30
N SER A 427 -12.35 48.29 -6.77
CA SER A 427 -11.04 48.48 -7.40
C SER A 427 -10.49 47.22 -8.06
N ALA A 428 -11.13 46.06 -7.83
CA ALA A 428 -10.68 44.79 -8.38
C ALA A 428 -10.73 44.80 -9.92
N HIS A 429 -9.77 44.14 -10.55
CA HIS A 429 -9.76 43.98 -11.99
C HIS A 429 -10.73 42.87 -12.39
N ALA A 430 -11.85 43.24 -13.01
CA ALA A 430 -12.81 42.30 -13.54
C ALA A 430 -12.31 41.71 -14.87
N ILE A 431 -12.34 40.38 -14.97
CA ILE A 431 -12.06 39.65 -16.20
C ILE A 431 -13.39 39.09 -16.70
N ALA A 432 -13.76 39.49 -17.92
CA ALA A 432 -15.04 39.12 -18.51
C ALA A 432 -15.18 37.60 -18.62
N ASP A 433 -16.38 37.09 -18.31
CA ASP A 433 -16.76 35.67 -18.37
C ASP A 433 -16.04 34.77 -17.34
N GLU A 434 -15.26 35.33 -16.41
CA GLU A 434 -14.53 34.59 -15.37
C GLU A 434 -15.05 34.84 -13.93
N GLU A 435 -16.17 35.56 -13.78
CA GLU A 435 -16.72 35.95 -12.47
C GLU A 435 -17.04 34.76 -11.57
N ARG A 436 -17.41 33.62 -12.18
CA ARG A 436 -17.71 32.38 -11.44
C ARG A 436 -16.52 31.78 -10.72
N TRP A 437 -15.29 32.07 -11.17
CA TRP A 437 -14.06 31.61 -10.53
C TRP A 437 -13.35 32.71 -9.74
N LEU A 438 -13.37 33.94 -10.25
CA LEU A 438 -12.63 35.07 -9.68
C LEU A 438 -13.43 35.92 -8.69
N GLY A 439 -14.74 35.69 -8.58
CA GLY A 439 -15.60 36.44 -7.66
C GLY A 439 -15.68 37.90 -8.06
N GLN A 440 -15.27 38.79 -7.16
CA GLN A 440 -15.22 40.24 -7.41
C GLN A 440 -14.06 40.65 -8.33
N GLY A 441 -13.18 39.72 -8.72
CA GLY A 441 -12.08 39.95 -9.66
C GLY A 441 -10.70 39.82 -9.03
N GLU A 442 -9.69 40.26 -9.78
CA GLU A 442 -8.29 40.27 -9.36
C GLU A 442 -7.99 41.44 -8.40
N LEU A 443 -7.32 41.15 -7.29
CA LEU A 443 -6.91 42.15 -6.31
C LEU A 443 -5.98 43.21 -6.92
N ARG A 444 -6.30 44.50 -6.70
CA ARG A 444 -5.47 45.65 -7.12
C ARG A 444 -5.16 46.57 -5.95
N ALA A 445 -4.03 46.34 -5.27
CA ALA A 445 -3.75 47.00 -3.99
C ALA A 445 -3.61 48.52 -4.13
N ARG A 446 -2.94 49.00 -5.18
CA ARG A 446 -2.74 50.45 -5.39
C ARG A 446 -4.05 51.14 -5.71
N ASP A 447 -4.88 50.51 -6.53
CA ASP A 447 -6.18 51.03 -6.93
C ASP A 447 -7.15 51.08 -5.74
N ALA A 448 -7.17 50.03 -4.89
CA ALA A 448 -7.93 50.02 -3.64
C ALA A 448 -7.58 51.22 -2.74
N LEU A 449 -6.28 51.56 -2.61
CA LEU A 449 -5.83 52.71 -1.81
C LEU A 449 -6.30 54.08 -2.36
N ASN A 450 -6.73 54.15 -3.62
CA ASN A 450 -7.31 55.36 -4.21
C ASN A 450 -8.82 55.47 -3.97
N VAL A 451 -9.49 54.39 -3.57
CA VAL A 451 -10.91 54.42 -3.22
C VAL A 451 -11.08 55.09 -1.86
N LEU A 452 -11.83 56.19 -1.83
CA LEU A 452 -12.16 56.91 -0.60
C LEU A 452 -13.15 56.10 0.25
N PRO A 453 -13.13 56.24 1.59
CA PRO A 453 -14.14 55.63 2.45
C PRO A 453 -15.56 56.04 2.05
N ALA A 454 -16.42 55.04 1.77
CA ALA A 454 -17.81 55.27 1.42
C ALA A 454 -18.60 55.90 2.58
N LYS A 455 -19.68 56.63 2.29
CA LYS A 455 -20.47 57.23 3.37
C LYS A 455 -21.21 56.14 4.15
N ALA A 456 -21.44 56.34 5.44
CA ALA A 456 -22.17 55.36 6.27
C ALA A 456 -23.57 55.03 5.70
N SER A 457 -24.22 55.97 5.02
CA SER A 457 -25.52 55.78 4.35
C SER A 457 -25.48 54.89 3.10
N GLU A 458 -24.29 54.64 2.54
CA GLU A 458 -24.08 53.84 1.32
C GLU A 458 -23.65 52.40 1.66
N LEU A 459 -23.44 52.10 2.94
CA LEU A 459 -22.99 50.79 3.42
C LEU A 459 -24.17 49.96 3.91
N HIS A 460 -24.15 48.67 3.60
CA HIS A 460 -25.15 47.70 4.04
C HIS A 460 -24.49 46.55 4.80
N PRO A 461 -25.10 46.06 5.89
CA PRO A 461 -24.57 44.92 6.62
C PRO A 461 -24.78 43.64 5.83
N GLU A 462 -23.81 42.73 5.91
CA GLU A 462 -23.99 41.35 5.46
C GLU A 462 -24.88 40.61 6.48
N PRO A 463 -25.81 39.75 6.02
CA PRO A 463 -26.61 38.91 6.91
C PRO A 463 -25.75 38.14 7.91
N ALA A 464 -26.29 37.87 9.10
CA ALA A 464 -25.62 37.01 10.07
C ALA A 464 -25.44 35.60 9.50
N ASP A 465 -24.22 35.09 9.60
CA ASP A 465 -23.89 33.74 9.14
C ASP A 465 -24.45 32.69 10.09
N ASN A 466 -24.91 31.57 9.53
CA ASN A 466 -25.42 30.44 10.28
C ASN A 466 -25.07 29.14 9.54
N ALA A 467 -24.61 28.12 10.25
CA ALA A 467 -24.18 26.87 9.65
C ALA A 467 -25.38 25.92 9.45
N HIS A 468 -26.27 26.29 8.54
CA HIS A 468 -27.55 25.63 8.27
C HIS A 468 -27.66 25.10 6.83
N PHE A 469 -28.50 24.09 6.61
CA PHE A 469 -28.78 23.48 5.32
C PHE A 469 -30.27 23.65 4.97
N PRO A 470 -30.66 24.72 4.25
CA PRO A 470 -32.06 25.12 4.03
C PRO A 470 -32.97 24.01 3.47
N LEU A 471 -32.41 23.13 2.63
CA LEU A 471 -33.19 22.07 1.98
C LEU A 471 -33.62 20.96 2.95
N LEU A 472 -32.94 20.77 4.08
CA LEU A 472 -33.21 19.65 4.99
C LEU A 472 -34.65 19.65 5.50
N ARG A 473 -35.23 20.82 5.76
CA ARG A 473 -36.61 20.94 6.25
C ARG A 473 -37.61 20.35 5.25
N THR A 474 -37.40 20.67 3.98
CA THR A 474 -38.20 20.13 2.87
C THR A 474 -37.96 18.64 2.68
N LEU A 475 -36.70 18.18 2.81
CA LEU A 475 -36.33 16.76 2.73
C LEU A 475 -36.94 15.92 3.84
N ALA A 476 -36.95 16.42 5.08
CA ALA A 476 -37.49 15.72 6.25
C ALA A 476 -39.03 15.87 6.40
N GLY A 477 -39.69 16.64 5.52
CA GLY A 477 -41.13 16.90 5.60
C GLY A 477 -41.55 17.70 6.85
N LEU A 478 -40.62 18.48 7.41
CA LEU A 478 -40.81 19.34 8.57
C LEU A 478 -41.17 20.74 8.04
N GLY A 479 -42.36 21.24 8.36
CA GLY A 479 -42.87 22.52 7.81
C GLY A 479 -42.00 23.75 8.11
N ILE A 480 -42.36 24.89 7.53
CA ILE A 480 -41.58 26.15 7.58
C ILE A 480 -41.55 26.80 8.99
N GLU A 481 -42.39 26.35 9.93
CA GLU A 481 -42.59 27.00 11.25
C GLU A 481 -41.57 26.64 12.36
N ALA A 482 -40.49 25.89 12.08
CA ALA A 482 -39.62 25.29 13.11
C ALA A 482 -38.21 25.92 13.23
N GLU A 483 -38.07 27.23 13.14
CA GLU A 483 -36.75 27.90 13.21
C GLU A 483 -36.05 27.76 14.58
N THR A 484 -36.78 27.37 15.62
CA THR A 484 -36.31 27.33 17.01
C THR A 484 -36.09 25.92 17.57
N ASP A 485 -36.11 24.84 16.78
CA ASP A 485 -35.85 23.48 17.29
C ASP A 485 -34.33 23.16 17.29
N PRO A 486 -33.68 23.04 18.46
CA PRO A 486 -32.29 22.60 18.62
C PRO A 486 -31.91 21.38 17.77
N LYS A 487 -32.78 20.38 17.71
CA LYS A 487 -32.49 19.11 17.06
C LYS A 487 -32.41 19.27 15.55
N LEU A 488 -33.33 20.04 14.98
CA LEU A 488 -33.34 20.33 13.55
C LEU A 488 -32.08 21.09 13.12
N ARG A 489 -31.65 22.08 13.92
CA ARG A 489 -30.41 22.83 13.64
C ARG A 489 -29.17 21.92 13.64
N MET A 490 -29.11 20.94 14.53
CA MET A 490 -28.00 19.97 14.56
C MET A 490 -28.00 19.07 13.33
N LEU A 491 -29.18 18.61 12.90
CA LEU A 491 -29.34 17.84 11.67
C LEU A 491 -28.96 18.67 10.44
N GLU A 492 -29.32 19.96 10.41
CA GLU A 492 -28.95 20.89 9.34
C GLU A 492 -27.44 21.09 9.25
N LEU A 493 -26.75 21.26 10.39
CA LEU A 493 -25.29 21.35 10.42
C LEU A 493 -24.64 20.05 9.96
N GLU A 494 -25.12 18.90 10.45
CA GLU A 494 -24.63 17.59 10.03
C GLU A 494 -24.78 17.37 8.52
N ALA A 495 -25.96 17.67 7.97
CA ALA A 495 -26.22 17.59 6.54
C ALA A 495 -25.32 18.56 5.74
N LEU A 496 -25.09 19.78 6.25
CA LEU A 496 -24.19 20.75 5.62
C LEU A 496 -22.74 20.25 5.61
N GLN A 497 -22.27 19.63 6.69
CA GLN A 497 -20.93 19.02 6.76
C GLN A 497 -20.80 17.88 5.75
N LEU A 498 -21.79 16.99 5.65
CA LEU A 498 -21.79 15.88 4.70
C LEU A 498 -21.94 16.34 3.24
N SER A 499 -22.65 17.45 2.99
CA SER A 499 -22.86 18.00 1.65
C SER A 499 -21.60 18.49 0.94
N GLN A 500 -20.50 18.72 1.67
CA GLN A 500 -19.21 19.15 1.12
C GLN A 500 -18.43 17.98 0.52
N SER A 501 -19.04 17.29 -0.46
CA SER A 501 -18.45 16.22 -1.25
C SER A 501 -18.84 16.33 -2.72
N ALA A 502 -17.94 15.95 -3.63
CA ALA A 502 -18.13 16.08 -5.07
C ALA A 502 -19.42 15.37 -5.56
N ASP A 503 -19.78 14.23 -4.97
CA ASP A 503 -20.98 13.48 -5.33
C ASP A 503 -22.27 14.25 -5.00
N LEU A 504 -22.34 14.85 -3.81
CA LEU A 504 -23.51 15.64 -3.38
C LEU A 504 -23.56 16.99 -4.09
N GLU A 505 -22.42 17.60 -4.38
CA GLU A 505 -22.33 18.87 -5.09
C GLU A 505 -22.66 18.75 -6.59
N ALA A 506 -22.51 17.58 -7.19
CA ALA A 506 -23.00 17.31 -8.54
C ALA A 506 -24.54 17.35 -8.61
N VAL A 507 -25.22 16.95 -7.53
CA VAL A 507 -26.69 16.96 -7.42
C VAL A 507 -27.20 18.33 -6.96
N LEU A 508 -26.48 18.97 -6.03
CA LEU A 508 -26.77 20.28 -5.48
C LEU A 508 -25.53 21.19 -5.58
N PRO A 509 -25.35 21.90 -6.71
CA PRO A 509 -24.19 22.77 -6.91
C PRO A 509 -24.07 23.89 -5.87
N ASP A 510 -25.19 24.33 -5.30
CA ASP A 510 -25.24 25.36 -4.27
C ASP A 510 -26.18 24.97 -3.12
N PRO A 511 -25.64 24.71 -1.91
CA PRO A 511 -26.42 24.33 -0.74
C PRO A 511 -27.31 25.47 -0.19
N ALA A 512 -27.10 26.72 -0.62
CA ALA A 512 -27.91 27.86 -0.25
C ALA A 512 -29.14 28.06 -1.16
N LEU A 513 -29.37 27.19 -2.15
CA LEU A 513 -30.56 27.28 -3.00
C LEU A 513 -31.84 27.11 -2.17
N PRO A 514 -32.86 27.95 -2.41
CA PRO A 514 -34.14 27.80 -1.72
C PRO A 514 -34.86 26.53 -2.22
N PRO A 515 -35.71 25.90 -1.41
CA PRO A 515 -36.41 24.66 -1.78
C PRO A 515 -37.21 24.74 -3.08
N GLU A 516 -37.80 25.89 -3.38
CA GLU A 516 -38.54 26.15 -4.62
C GLU A 516 -37.67 26.15 -5.89
N ALA A 517 -36.37 26.35 -5.77
CA ALA A 517 -35.42 26.31 -6.89
C ALA A 517 -34.91 24.89 -7.20
N VAL A 518 -35.26 23.90 -6.37
CA VAL A 518 -34.80 22.52 -6.50
C VAL A 518 -35.98 21.62 -6.85
N THR A 519 -35.82 20.78 -7.88
CA THR A 519 -36.91 19.88 -8.30
C THR A 519 -37.18 18.81 -7.24
N ARG A 520 -38.40 18.27 -7.17
CA ARG A 520 -38.73 17.17 -6.25
C ARG A 520 -37.83 15.94 -6.45
N THR A 521 -37.41 15.68 -7.68
CA THR A 521 -36.48 14.59 -8.01
C THR A 521 -35.09 14.84 -7.45
N GLN A 522 -34.56 16.06 -7.60
CA GLN A 522 -33.28 16.45 -7.00
C GLN A 522 -33.33 16.40 -5.47
N LEU A 523 -34.44 16.83 -4.86
CA LEU A 523 -34.65 16.70 -3.41
C LEU A 523 -34.61 15.23 -2.97
N GLN A 524 -35.31 14.33 -3.66
CA GLN A 524 -35.27 12.92 -3.30
C GLN A 524 -33.86 12.31 -3.44
N GLN A 525 -33.17 12.60 -4.54
CA GLN A 525 -31.79 12.15 -4.76
C GLN A 525 -30.84 12.68 -3.67
N LEU A 526 -31.03 13.94 -3.24
CA LEU A 526 -30.26 14.56 -2.18
C LEU A 526 -30.51 13.89 -0.82
N ALA A 527 -31.76 13.56 -0.48
CA ALA A 527 -32.09 12.82 0.75
C ALA A 527 -31.46 11.42 0.77
N GLU A 528 -31.60 10.67 -0.34
CA GLU A 528 -31.03 9.33 -0.49
C GLU A 528 -29.50 9.37 -0.38
N ALA A 529 -28.86 10.31 -1.06
CA ALA A 529 -27.41 10.48 -1.03
C ALA A 529 -26.89 10.91 0.35
N LEU A 530 -27.56 11.84 1.05
CA LEU A 530 -27.19 12.24 2.42
C LEU A 530 -27.34 11.08 3.41
N ALA A 531 -28.41 10.28 3.32
CA ALA A 531 -28.64 9.14 4.20
C ALA A 531 -27.60 8.00 3.98
N ALA A 532 -27.14 7.85 2.74
CA ALA A 532 -26.14 6.86 2.35
C ALA A 532 -24.70 7.21 2.76
N GLN A 533 -24.42 8.45 3.18
CA GLN A 533 -23.07 8.84 3.60
C GLN A 533 -22.60 8.00 4.81
N PRO A 534 -21.36 7.44 4.79
CA PRO A 534 -20.83 6.66 5.91
C PRO A 534 -20.80 7.43 7.24
N GLY A 535 -20.61 8.76 7.19
CA GLY A 535 -20.60 9.64 8.35
C GLY A 535 -21.97 10.09 8.86
N ALA A 536 -23.07 9.73 8.19
CA ALA A 536 -24.42 10.10 8.61
C ALA A 536 -24.80 9.41 9.92
N SER A 537 -25.28 10.20 10.87
CA SER A 537 -25.81 9.77 12.16
C SER A 537 -27.12 9.00 11.99
N THR A 538 -27.44 8.21 13.01
CA THR A 538 -28.73 7.51 13.06
C THR A 538 -29.88 8.51 13.07
N ALA A 539 -29.72 9.63 13.77
CA ALA A 539 -30.73 10.70 13.83
C ALA A 539 -31.00 11.33 12.45
N LEU A 540 -29.96 11.57 11.64
CA LEU A 540 -30.11 12.10 10.28
C LEU A 540 -30.77 11.09 9.34
N ARG A 541 -30.38 9.82 9.40
CA ARG A 541 -31.01 8.75 8.62
C ARG A 541 -32.49 8.58 8.95
N ASP A 542 -32.84 8.65 10.24
CA ASP A 542 -34.24 8.55 10.69
C ASP A 542 -35.07 9.76 10.22
N ALA A 543 -34.51 10.98 10.29
CA ALA A 543 -35.16 12.19 9.81
C ALA A 543 -35.44 12.16 8.30
N LEU A 544 -34.48 11.67 7.51
CA LEU A 544 -34.62 11.51 6.05
C LEU A 544 -35.57 10.34 5.68
N GLY A 545 -35.51 9.22 6.40
CA GLY A 545 -36.36 8.04 6.16
C GLY A 545 -37.82 8.19 6.61
N ALA A 546 -38.11 9.07 7.57
CA ALA A 546 -39.49 9.39 7.98
C ALA A 546 -40.28 10.09 6.86
N ALA A 547 -39.61 10.83 5.97
CA ALA A 547 -40.21 11.48 4.81
C ALA A 547 -40.57 10.47 3.70
N GLU A 548 -39.75 9.44 3.47
CA GLU A 548 -40.04 8.37 2.51
C GLU A 548 -41.25 7.50 2.90
N ARG A 549 -41.48 7.30 4.21
CA ARG A 549 -42.61 6.50 4.71
C ARG A 549 -43.97 7.16 4.50
N LYS A 550 -44.05 8.49 4.33
CA LYS A 550 -45.30 9.22 4.10
C LYS A 550 -45.74 9.27 2.63
N ASN A 551 -44.84 9.09 1.67
CA ASN A 551 -45.12 9.36 0.24
C ASN A 551 -45.17 8.13 -0.68
N ARG A 552 -45.07 6.90 -0.16
CA ARG A 552 -45.22 5.68 -0.98
C ARG A 552 -46.69 5.42 -1.35
N THR A 553 -47.17 6.08 -2.42
CA THR A 553 -48.25 5.53 -3.26
C THR A 553 -47.59 4.71 -4.37
N VAL A 554 -47.89 3.40 -4.36
CA VAL A 554 -47.44 2.44 -5.35
C VAL A 554 -48.03 2.81 -6.71
N VAL A 555 -47.19 3.21 -7.66
CA VAL A 555 -47.54 3.25 -9.08
C VAL A 555 -46.55 2.40 -9.84
N ALA A 556 -47.10 1.35 -10.46
CA ALA A 556 -46.40 0.44 -11.34
C ALA A 556 -45.86 1.17 -12.57
N LEU A 557 -44.58 0.92 -12.87
CA LEU A 557 -43.97 1.27 -14.16
C LEU A 557 -44.71 0.56 -15.31
N PRO A 558 -44.89 1.26 -16.42
CA PRO A 558 -44.44 0.68 -17.68
C PRO A 558 -43.35 1.54 -18.33
N PRO A 559 -42.41 0.90 -19.04
CA PRO A 559 -41.20 1.54 -19.51
C PRO A 559 -41.51 2.34 -20.77
N THR A 560 -41.10 3.60 -20.79
CA THR A 560 -40.64 4.20 -22.05
C THR A 560 -39.18 4.52 -21.87
N LEU A 561 -38.37 3.47 -22.07
CA LEU A 561 -36.97 3.60 -22.42
C LEU A 561 -36.90 4.60 -23.57
N HIS A 562 -36.29 5.76 -23.32
CA HIS A 562 -35.54 6.39 -24.39
C HIS A 562 -34.65 5.28 -24.97
N PRO A 563 -34.67 5.06 -26.29
CA PRO A 563 -33.86 4.01 -26.86
C PRO A 563 -32.43 4.31 -26.43
N ILE A 564 -31.81 3.35 -25.73
CA ILE A 564 -30.38 3.36 -25.46
C ILE A 564 -29.74 3.43 -26.85
N THR A 565 -29.36 4.63 -27.27
CA THR A 565 -28.74 4.83 -28.58
C THR A 565 -27.24 4.54 -28.52
N ASN A 566 -26.70 4.53 -27.30
CA ASN A 566 -25.28 4.48 -27.03
C ASN A 566 -24.99 3.51 -25.89
N SER A 567 -24.05 2.57 -26.12
CA SER A 567 -23.56 1.58 -25.17
C SER A 567 -23.03 2.17 -23.86
N VAL A 568 -22.56 3.41 -23.86
CA VAL A 568 -22.05 4.12 -22.69
C VAL A 568 -23.16 4.46 -21.70
N GLU A 569 -24.34 4.90 -22.18
CA GLU A 569 -25.48 5.21 -21.30
C GLU A 569 -26.03 3.95 -20.61
N LYS A 570 -26.01 2.81 -21.31
CA LYS A 570 -26.36 1.52 -20.73
C LYS A 570 -25.37 1.06 -19.69
N LEU A 571 -24.07 1.20 -19.96
CA LEU A 571 -23.01 0.79 -19.04
C LEU A 571 -22.99 1.67 -17.79
N HIS A 572 -23.25 2.97 -17.95
CA HIS A 572 -23.42 3.90 -16.82
C HIS A 572 -24.67 3.57 -15.99
N LEU A 573 -25.77 3.17 -16.63
CA LEU A 573 -26.97 2.69 -15.94
C LEU A 573 -26.70 1.37 -15.19
N GLU A 574 -25.98 0.42 -15.78
CA GLU A 574 -25.60 -0.84 -15.13
C GLU A 574 -24.68 -0.61 -13.93
N HIS A 575 -23.68 0.26 -14.05
CA HIS A 575 -22.78 0.62 -12.94
C HIS A 575 -23.47 1.45 -11.84
N ALA A 576 -24.52 2.20 -12.18
CA ALA A 576 -25.31 2.96 -11.22
C ALA A 576 -26.34 2.10 -10.47
N ILE A 577 -26.90 1.06 -11.12
CA ILE A 577 -27.84 0.12 -10.50
C ILE A 577 -27.14 -0.82 -9.51
N GLU A 578 -25.89 -1.21 -9.80
CA GLU A 578 -25.13 -2.16 -8.98
C GLU A 578 -23.66 -1.70 -8.89
N PRO A 579 -23.35 -0.68 -8.05
CA PRO A 579 -21.99 -0.18 -7.91
C PRO A 579 -21.09 -1.29 -7.35
N ARG A 580 -20.14 -1.75 -8.17
CA ARG A 580 -19.24 -2.85 -7.81
C ARG A 580 -18.13 -2.32 -6.89
N PRO A 581 -18.04 -2.76 -5.62
CA PRO A 581 -16.89 -2.40 -4.78
C PRO A 581 -15.60 -2.90 -5.45
N PRO A 582 -14.46 -2.20 -5.24
CA PRO A 582 -13.19 -2.65 -5.80
C PRO A 582 -12.87 -4.04 -5.27
N VAL A 583 -12.52 -4.95 -6.17
CA VAL A 583 -12.14 -6.32 -5.83
C VAL A 583 -10.88 -6.27 -4.96
N PRO A 584 -10.86 -6.92 -3.78
CA PRO A 584 -9.65 -6.99 -2.96
C PRO A 584 -8.49 -7.57 -3.77
N ALA A 585 -7.25 -7.12 -3.54
CA ALA A 585 -6.09 -7.70 -4.21
C ALA A 585 -5.66 -9.04 -3.59
N ARG A 586 -6.01 -9.28 -2.32
CA ARG A 586 -5.55 -10.41 -1.50
C ARG A 586 -6.69 -10.98 -0.66
N ARG A 587 -6.57 -12.27 -0.34
CA ARG A 587 -7.41 -12.98 0.64
C ARG A 587 -6.53 -13.55 1.75
N PRO A 588 -6.75 -13.17 3.03
CA PRO A 588 -6.15 -13.86 4.16
C PRO A 588 -6.84 -15.20 4.42
N LEU A 589 -6.07 -16.26 4.62
CA LEU A 589 -6.56 -17.57 5.04
C LEU A 589 -5.75 -18.10 6.22
N ARG A 590 -6.46 -18.58 7.24
CA ARG A 590 -5.86 -19.26 8.39
C ARG A 590 -5.37 -20.66 8.01
N VAL A 591 -4.20 -21.02 8.52
CA VAL A 591 -3.51 -22.29 8.29
C VAL A 591 -2.87 -22.78 9.59
N TYR A 592 -2.51 -24.06 9.63
CA TYR A 592 -1.60 -24.56 10.66
C TYR A 592 -0.17 -24.11 10.36
N ALA A 593 0.50 -23.56 11.38
CA ALA A 593 1.91 -23.23 11.30
C ALA A 593 2.79 -24.48 11.44
N TYR A 594 2.42 -25.41 12.33
CA TYR A 594 3.11 -26.68 12.56
C TYR A 594 2.15 -27.87 12.48
N ASP A 595 2.65 -29.09 12.70
CA ASP A 595 1.80 -30.28 12.77
C ASP A 595 0.68 -30.10 13.83
N PRO A 596 -0.57 -30.49 13.51
CA PRO A 596 -1.71 -30.31 14.41
C PRO A 596 -1.54 -30.96 15.79
N SER A 597 -0.75 -32.04 15.90
CA SER A 597 -0.47 -32.70 17.19
C SER A 597 0.13 -31.75 18.24
N LEU A 598 0.80 -30.68 17.80
CA LEU A 598 1.39 -29.66 18.66
C LEU A 598 0.39 -28.61 19.14
N ALA A 599 -0.82 -28.54 18.59
CA ALA A 599 -1.89 -27.68 19.11
C ALA A 599 -2.31 -28.09 20.53
N THR A 600 -1.98 -29.32 20.96
CA THR A 600 -2.37 -29.88 22.26
C THR A 600 -1.49 -29.42 23.42
N ARG A 601 -0.37 -28.71 23.16
CA ARG A 601 0.53 -28.19 24.22
C ARG A 601 0.28 -26.72 24.49
N ILE A 602 0.20 -26.34 25.76
CA ILE A 602 0.00 -24.94 26.20
C ILE A 602 1.10 -24.00 25.66
N GLU A 603 2.34 -24.49 25.56
CA GLU A 603 3.49 -23.72 25.09
C GLU A 603 3.43 -23.36 23.59
N THR A 604 2.66 -24.10 22.79
CA THR A 604 2.57 -23.96 21.32
C THR A 604 1.17 -23.57 20.83
N PHE A 605 0.15 -23.58 21.70
CA PHE A 605 -1.25 -23.24 21.38
C PHE A 605 -1.41 -21.86 20.71
N GLY A 606 -0.67 -20.84 21.16
CA GLY A 606 -0.73 -19.48 20.60
C GLY A 606 0.12 -19.27 19.33
N ILE A 607 0.82 -20.29 18.85
CA ILE A 607 1.81 -20.19 17.77
C ILE A 607 1.48 -21.16 16.61
N ASN A 608 0.62 -22.15 16.83
CA ASN A 608 0.27 -23.15 15.81
C ASN A 608 -0.72 -22.64 14.74
N GLU A 609 -1.23 -21.42 14.88
CA GLU A 609 -2.10 -20.76 13.89
C GLU A 609 -1.33 -19.64 13.19
N ALA A 610 -1.33 -19.65 11.86
CA ALA A 610 -0.79 -18.58 11.04
C ALA A 610 -1.81 -18.13 9.99
N THR A 611 -1.65 -16.90 9.51
CA THR A 611 -2.48 -16.36 8.41
C THR A 611 -1.60 -16.15 7.18
N ILE A 612 -1.99 -16.77 6.07
CA ILE A 612 -1.34 -16.61 4.77
C ILE A 612 -2.18 -15.70 3.88
N GLU A 613 -1.55 -14.67 3.32
CA GLU A 613 -2.13 -13.79 2.31
C GLU A 613 -1.92 -14.37 0.91
N ILE A 614 -3.00 -14.81 0.25
CA ILE A 614 -2.96 -15.31 -1.14
C ILE A 614 -3.59 -14.29 -2.10
N PRO A 615 -3.24 -14.29 -3.40
CA PRO A 615 -3.91 -13.46 -4.40
C PRO A 615 -5.42 -13.69 -4.38
N TRP A 616 -6.21 -12.62 -4.55
CA TRP A 616 -7.65 -12.74 -4.62
C TRP A 616 -8.08 -13.38 -5.94
N GLU A 617 -8.92 -14.41 -5.85
CA GLU A 617 -9.59 -15.07 -6.96
C GLU A 617 -11.06 -15.25 -6.59
N ASP A 618 -11.93 -15.19 -7.59
CA ASP A 618 -13.31 -15.60 -7.42
C ASP A 618 -13.38 -17.14 -7.51
N LEU A 619 -13.75 -17.81 -6.42
CA LEU A 619 -13.61 -19.26 -6.24
C LEU A 619 -14.96 -19.98 -6.22
N GLU A 620 -15.04 -21.13 -6.88
CA GLU A 620 -16.16 -22.07 -6.66
C GLU A 620 -15.90 -22.92 -5.39
N PRO A 621 -16.94 -23.46 -4.73
CA PRO A 621 -16.77 -24.33 -3.56
C PRO A 621 -15.88 -25.54 -3.85
N GLY A 622 -15.01 -25.90 -2.89
CA GLY A 622 -13.98 -26.92 -3.08
C GLY A 622 -12.75 -26.29 -3.74
N PRO A 623 -12.26 -25.21 -3.11
CA PRO A 623 -11.86 -23.96 -3.75
C PRO A 623 -11.27 -24.18 -5.13
N VAL A 624 -12.04 -23.79 -6.13
CA VAL A 624 -11.69 -23.95 -7.55
C VAL A 624 -11.34 -22.58 -8.11
N GLY A 625 -10.04 -22.36 -8.38
CA GLY A 625 -9.48 -21.11 -8.88
C GLY A 625 -8.87 -21.24 -10.29
N GLU A 626 -7.95 -20.34 -10.64
CA GLU A 626 -7.21 -20.42 -11.92
C GLU A 626 -6.17 -21.54 -11.91
N TYR A 627 -5.50 -21.74 -10.77
CA TYR A 627 -4.39 -22.69 -10.64
C TYR A 627 -4.79 -24.05 -10.08
N ILE A 628 -5.68 -24.07 -9.09
CA ILE A 628 -5.97 -25.23 -8.25
C ILE A 628 -7.46 -25.56 -8.28
N GLU A 629 -7.78 -26.85 -8.20
CA GLU A 629 -9.12 -27.40 -7.96
C GLU A 629 -9.02 -28.39 -6.79
N VAL A 630 -9.73 -28.17 -5.69
CA VAL A 630 -9.69 -29.07 -4.54
C VAL A 630 -10.90 -30.02 -4.58
N VAL A 631 -10.62 -31.31 -4.76
CA VAL A 631 -11.65 -32.35 -4.86
C VAL A 631 -11.52 -33.29 -3.68
N ASP A 632 -12.42 -33.17 -2.71
CA ASP A 632 -12.33 -33.91 -1.46
C ASP A 632 -13.19 -35.17 -1.44
N VAL A 633 -12.68 -36.20 -2.13
CA VAL A 633 -13.25 -37.55 -2.13
C VAL A 633 -12.31 -38.47 -1.37
N ASP A 634 -12.87 -39.25 -0.45
CA ASP A 634 -12.19 -40.32 0.29
C ASP A 634 -12.63 -41.68 -0.27
N PRO A 635 -11.85 -42.29 -1.18
CA PRO A 635 -12.18 -43.58 -1.76
C PRO A 635 -12.19 -44.71 -0.73
N ALA A 636 -11.38 -44.61 0.33
CA ALA A 636 -11.25 -45.66 1.34
C ALA A 636 -12.50 -45.74 2.23
N SER A 637 -13.15 -44.60 2.49
CA SER A 637 -14.43 -44.54 3.20
C SER A 637 -15.64 -44.52 2.27
N GLY A 638 -15.45 -44.37 0.96
CA GLY A 638 -16.54 -44.22 -0.02
C GLY A 638 -17.33 -42.91 0.15
N CYS A 639 -16.70 -41.88 0.72
CA CYS A 639 -17.32 -40.61 1.07
C CYS A 639 -16.82 -39.46 0.19
N CYS A 640 -17.68 -38.47 -0.01
CA CYS A 640 -17.32 -37.17 -0.61
C CYS A 640 -17.64 -36.10 0.45
N TYR A 641 -16.63 -35.32 0.85
CA TYR A 641 -16.80 -34.30 1.87
C TYR A 641 -17.39 -33.03 1.27
N ALA A 642 -18.14 -32.28 2.10
CA ALA A 642 -18.73 -31.03 1.65
C ALA A 642 -17.62 -30.04 1.22
N PRO A 643 -17.74 -29.41 0.05
CA PRO A 643 -16.77 -28.42 -0.39
C PRO A 643 -16.79 -27.18 0.52
N VAL A 644 -15.63 -26.59 0.79
CA VAL A 644 -15.56 -25.28 1.47
C VAL A 644 -15.81 -24.15 0.48
N ASP A 645 -16.70 -23.22 0.84
CA ASP A 645 -16.98 -22.01 0.07
C ASP A 645 -16.22 -20.81 0.66
N LEU A 646 -15.02 -20.55 0.15
CA LEU A 646 -14.18 -19.44 0.62
C LEU A 646 -14.72 -18.05 0.22
N ASN A 647 -15.73 -17.96 -0.64
CA ASN A 647 -16.43 -16.73 -0.98
C ASN A 647 -17.61 -16.44 -0.04
N HIS A 648 -17.94 -17.37 0.85
CA HIS A 648 -19.03 -17.19 1.81
C HIS A 648 -18.76 -15.97 2.70
N PRO A 649 -19.70 -15.01 2.84
CA PRO A 649 -19.48 -13.76 3.58
C PRO A 649 -18.94 -13.94 5.00
N HIS A 650 -19.43 -14.94 5.73
CA HIS A 650 -18.93 -15.26 7.08
C HIS A 650 -17.45 -15.67 7.09
N LEU A 651 -16.98 -16.45 6.11
CA LEU A 651 -15.57 -16.85 6.03
C LEU A 651 -14.68 -15.70 5.60
N LEU A 652 -15.16 -14.83 4.70
CA LEU A 652 -14.45 -13.62 4.29
C LEU A 652 -14.17 -12.68 5.47
N THR A 653 -15.12 -12.53 6.40
CA THR A 653 -14.92 -11.71 7.61
C THR A 653 -14.01 -12.33 8.68
N GLN A 654 -13.67 -13.62 8.55
CA GLN A 654 -12.93 -14.39 9.57
C GLN A 654 -11.56 -14.90 9.09
N ASN A 655 -11.10 -14.46 7.91
CA ASN A 655 -9.88 -14.97 7.29
C ASN A 655 -9.95 -16.50 7.06
N GLY A 656 -11.12 -17.01 6.64
CA GLY A 656 -11.38 -18.43 6.46
C GLY A 656 -11.81 -19.17 7.73
N LEU A 657 -11.84 -20.51 7.66
CA LEU A 657 -12.13 -21.41 8.77
C LEU A 657 -10.97 -21.43 9.79
N ALA A 658 -11.30 -21.60 11.07
CA ALA A 658 -10.31 -21.82 12.11
C ALA A 658 -9.62 -23.18 11.93
N PRO A 659 -8.31 -23.29 12.27
CA PRO A 659 -7.61 -24.57 12.20
C PRO A 659 -8.29 -25.69 12.97
N SER A 660 -8.46 -26.84 12.31
CA SER A 660 -9.15 -28.00 12.88
C SER A 660 -8.70 -29.30 12.23
N GLU A 661 -8.40 -30.32 13.05
CA GLU A 661 -8.10 -31.69 12.61
C GLU A 661 -9.35 -32.51 12.22
N GLY A 662 -10.52 -32.08 12.73
CA GLY A 662 -11.77 -32.82 12.56
C GLY A 662 -12.68 -32.26 11.47
N ASN A 663 -12.28 -31.15 10.82
CA ASN A 663 -13.09 -30.47 9.81
C ASN A 663 -12.49 -30.62 8.40
N PRO A 664 -13.03 -31.50 7.55
CA PRO A 664 -12.56 -31.68 6.17
C PRO A 664 -12.57 -30.39 5.33
N GLN A 665 -13.50 -29.46 5.59
CA GLN A 665 -13.52 -28.16 4.90
C GLN A 665 -12.28 -27.31 5.23
N PHE A 666 -11.75 -27.42 6.45
CA PHE A 666 -10.48 -26.78 6.80
C PHE A 666 -9.30 -27.47 6.10
N HIS A 667 -9.32 -28.80 5.93
CA HIS A 667 -8.27 -29.52 5.20
C HIS A 667 -8.17 -29.04 3.75
N GLN A 668 -9.33 -28.79 3.11
CA GLN A 668 -9.41 -28.19 1.78
C GLN A 668 -8.82 -26.77 1.75
N GLN A 669 -9.17 -25.91 2.73
CA GLN A 669 -8.63 -24.56 2.85
C GLN A 669 -7.11 -24.57 3.03
N MET A 670 -6.60 -25.43 3.92
CA MET A 670 -5.17 -25.58 4.21
C MET A 670 -4.39 -25.95 2.94
N ALA A 671 -4.83 -27.02 2.27
CA ALA A 671 -4.16 -27.48 1.06
C ALA A 671 -4.19 -26.43 -0.07
N TYR A 672 -5.30 -25.70 -0.21
CA TYR A 672 -5.43 -24.60 -1.18
C TYR A 672 -4.48 -23.43 -0.87
N ALA A 673 -4.52 -22.92 0.37
CA ALA A 673 -3.77 -21.74 0.78
C ALA A 673 -2.26 -21.95 0.60
N VAL A 674 -1.76 -23.11 1.03
CA VAL A 674 -0.33 -23.44 0.94
C VAL A 674 0.10 -23.63 -0.51
N ALA A 675 -0.67 -24.36 -1.33
CA ALA A 675 -0.35 -24.56 -2.74
C ALA A 675 -0.31 -23.22 -3.50
N MET A 676 -1.28 -22.33 -3.27
CA MET A 676 -1.31 -20.99 -3.88
C MET A 676 -0.15 -20.11 -3.44
N GLN A 677 0.26 -20.18 -2.17
CA GLN A 677 1.44 -19.48 -1.69
C GLN A 677 2.71 -19.99 -2.39
N THR A 678 2.88 -21.31 -2.54
CA THR A 678 4.01 -21.91 -3.25
C THR A 678 4.08 -21.43 -4.70
N ILE A 679 2.95 -21.44 -5.40
CA ILE A 679 2.85 -20.93 -6.78
C ILE A 679 3.31 -19.47 -6.85
N GLU A 680 2.79 -18.60 -5.98
CA GLU A 680 3.15 -17.18 -5.97
C GLU A 680 4.66 -16.96 -5.75
N ARG A 681 5.30 -17.77 -4.89
CA ARG A 681 6.76 -17.71 -4.69
C ARG A 681 7.52 -17.98 -5.99
N PHE A 682 7.06 -18.96 -6.79
CA PHE A 682 7.65 -19.24 -8.09
C PHE A 682 7.46 -18.10 -9.07
N GLU A 683 6.24 -17.55 -9.16
CA GLU A 683 5.95 -16.46 -10.09
C GLU A 683 6.78 -15.21 -9.79
N ARG A 684 6.89 -14.83 -8.51
CA ARG A 684 7.70 -13.69 -8.07
C ARG A 684 9.18 -13.90 -8.34
N ALA A 685 9.69 -15.11 -8.11
CA ALA A 685 11.10 -15.41 -8.33
C ALA A 685 11.45 -15.39 -9.82
N LEU A 686 10.60 -16.01 -10.66
CA LEU A 686 10.82 -16.16 -12.10
C LEU A 686 10.43 -14.91 -12.91
N GLY A 687 9.54 -14.07 -12.37
CA GLY A 687 9.07 -12.84 -13.03
C GLY A 687 8.02 -13.06 -14.12
N ARG A 688 7.27 -14.16 -14.04
CA ARG A 688 6.25 -14.58 -15.04
C ARG A 688 5.24 -15.55 -14.43
N LYS A 689 4.06 -15.68 -15.06
CA LYS A 689 3.10 -16.74 -14.68
C LYS A 689 3.69 -18.15 -14.80
N ALA A 690 3.42 -19.03 -13.83
CA ALA A 690 3.88 -20.42 -13.86
C ALA A 690 2.93 -21.31 -14.68
N LEU A 691 3.46 -22.24 -15.48
CA LEU A 691 2.65 -23.19 -16.27
C LEU A 691 2.78 -24.60 -15.72
N TRP A 692 1.66 -25.32 -15.70
CA TRP A 692 1.65 -26.77 -15.45
C TRP A 692 2.19 -27.52 -16.67
N ALA A 693 2.73 -28.71 -16.45
CA ALA A 693 3.10 -29.58 -17.56
C ALA A 693 1.85 -29.94 -18.40
N PRO A 694 1.94 -29.90 -19.73
CA PRO A 694 0.79 -30.19 -20.58
C PRO A 694 0.40 -31.67 -20.49
N ARG A 695 -0.90 -31.95 -20.65
CA ARG A 695 -1.41 -33.31 -20.74
C ARG A 695 -1.11 -33.86 -22.13
N ARG A 696 -0.41 -35.00 -22.18
CA ARG A 696 -0.06 -35.70 -23.43
C ARG A 696 -1.18 -36.66 -23.80
N LEU A 697 -1.89 -36.39 -24.89
CA LEU A 697 -2.87 -37.33 -25.43
C LEU A 697 -2.17 -38.29 -26.38
N ARG A 698 -2.44 -39.59 -26.19
CA ARG A 698 -1.89 -40.65 -27.03
C ARG A 698 -2.96 -41.21 -27.95
N GLY A 699 -2.60 -41.45 -29.20
CA GLY A 699 -3.44 -42.13 -30.18
C GLY A 699 -3.59 -43.63 -29.87
N SER A 700 -4.39 -44.31 -30.69
CA SER A 700 -4.58 -45.77 -30.61
C SER A 700 -3.30 -46.58 -30.84
N ASP A 701 -2.26 -45.96 -31.40
CA ASP A 701 -0.92 -46.51 -31.62
C ASP A 701 0.05 -46.26 -30.45
N GLY A 702 -0.41 -45.58 -29.39
CA GLY A 702 0.40 -45.24 -28.21
C GLY A 702 1.35 -44.05 -28.40
N HIS A 703 1.40 -43.45 -29.60
CA HIS A 703 2.19 -42.25 -29.87
C HIS A 703 1.47 -41.00 -29.35
N VAL A 704 2.23 -40.00 -28.88
CA VAL A 704 1.66 -38.74 -28.43
C VAL A 704 1.18 -37.96 -29.65
N CYS A 705 -0.13 -37.74 -29.75
CA CYS A 705 -0.77 -37.04 -30.86
C CYS A 705 -0.95 -35.54 -30.58
N GLU A 706 -1.12 -35.15 -29.32
CA GLU A 706 -1.42 -33.75 -28.95
C GLU A 706 -0.97 -33.44 -27.52
N ASN A 707 -0.45 -32.23 -27.28
CA ASN A 707 -0.21 -31.67 -25.96
C ASN A 707 -1.32 -30.67 -25.63
N ARG A 708 -2.04 -30.87 -24.53
CA ARG A 708 -3.11 -29.97 -24.08
C ARG A 708 -2.69 -29.14 -22.87
N PHE A 709 -3.10 -27.88 -22.88
CA PHE A 709 -2.97 -26.98 -21.73
C PHE A 709 -3.69 -27.59 -20.51
N VAL A 710 -3.06 -27.47 -19.35
CA VAL A 710 -3.63 -27.87 -18.07
C VAL A 710 -3.87 -26.59 -17.29
N ARG A 711 -5.14 -26.22 -17.14
CA ARG A 711 -5.53 -25.03 -16.36
C ARG A 711 -5.31 -25.27 -14.89
N ARG A 712 -5.93 -26.32 -14.33
CA ARG A 712 -5.97 -26.59 -12.90
C ARG A 712 -5.21 -27.86 -12.53
N LEU A 713 -4.39 -27.77 -11.49
CA LEU A 713 -3.84 -28.93 -10.78
C LEU A 713 -4.87 -29.36 -9.73
N ARG A 714 -5.21 -30.64 -9.69
CA ARG A 714 -6.17 -31.16 -8.70
C ARG A 714 -5.50 -31.47 -7.38
N ILE A 715 -6.14 -31.18 -6.27
CA ILE A 715 -5.68 -31.61 -4.95
C ILE A 715 -6.75 -32.48 -4.32
N TYR A 716 -6.35 -33.66 -3.85
CA TYR A 716 -7.19 -34.61 -3.14
C TYR A 716 -6.70 -34.73 -1.69
N PRO A 717 -7.30 -34.00 -0.73
CA PRO A 717 -6.86 -33.99 0.67
C PRO A 717 -6.92 -35.37 1.36
N HIS A 718 -7.86 -36.22 0.97
CA HIS A 718 -8.08 -37.55 1.54
C HIS A 718 -7.98 -38.67 0.48
N ALA A 719 -6.99 -38.56 -0.42
CA ALA A 719 -6.89 -39.42 -1.59
C ALA A 719 -6.67 -40.90 -1.25
N LEU A 720 -5.89 -41.19 -0.20
CA LEU A 720 -5.37 -42.53 0.09
C LEU A 720 -5.32 -42.76 1.60
N ARG A 721 -5.73 -43.96 2.06
CA ARG A 721 -5.59 -44.35 3.47
C ARG A 721 -4.25 -45.04 3.72
N MET A 722 -3.17 -44.30 3.55
CA MET A 722 -1.80 -44.74 3.83
C MET A 722 -0.94 -43.55 4.25
N ALA A 723 0.15 -43.81 4.94
CA ALA A 723 1.22 -42.84 5.11
C ALA A 723 1.94 -42.72 3.77
N ASN A 724 1.41 -41.88 2.86
CA ASN A 724 2.05 -41.48 1.62
C ASN A 724 1.37 -40.21 1.08
N ALA A 725 2.13 -39.36 0.39
CA ALA A 725 1.62 -38.23 -0.37
C ALA A 725 2.49 -38.06 -1.61
N PHE A 726 1.91 -37.77 -2.77
CA PHE A 726 2.69 -37.57 -4.00
C PHE A 726 1.96 -36.75 -5.07
N TYR A 727 2.73 -36.04 -5.88
CA TYR A 727 2.28 -35.51 -7.18
C TYR A 727 2.20 -36.61 -8.23
N SER A 728 1.04 -36.73 -8.88
CA SER A 728 0.80 -37.60 -10.03
C SER A 728 0.93 -36.84 -11.35
N PRO A 729 1.98 -37.09 -12.17
CA PRO A 729 2.16 -36.43 -13.45
C PRO A 729 1.13 -36.86 -14.50
N ASP A 730 0.60 -38.07 -14.40
CA ASP A 730 -0.41 -38.57 -15.35
C ASP A 730 -1.78 -37.95 -15.08
N ARG A 731 -2.19 -37.93 -13.81
CA ARG A 731 -3.47 -37.33 -13.40
C ARG A 731 -3.41 -35.81 -13.34
N LYS A 732 -2.21 -35.23 -13.19
CA LYS A 732 -1.99 -33.81 -12.86
C LYS A 732 -2.71 -33.47 -11.55
N ALA A 733 -2.37 -34.22 -10.51
CA ALA A 733 -3.02 -34.13 -9.21
C ALA A 733 -2.05 -34.36 -8.05
N LEU A 734 -2.29 -33.71 -6.91
CA LEU A 734 -1.68 -34.05 -5.63
C LEU A 734 -2.59 -35.04 -4.92
N LEU A 735 -2.03 -36.20 -4.55
CA LEU A 735 -2.75 -37.23 -3.81
C LEU A 735 -2.18 -37.26 -2.39
N LEU A 736 -2.96 -36.74 -1.43
CA LEU A 736 -2.54 -36.63 -0.04
C LEU A 736 -3.16 -37.76 0.79
N GLY A 737 -2.32 -38.49 1.50
CA GLY A 737 -2.75 -39.63 2.32
C GLY A 737 -3.07 -39.28 3.77
N TYR A 738 -3.80 -40.16 4.42
CA TYR A 738 -4.07 -40.14 5.85
C TYR A 738 -3.96 -41.54 6.46
N PHE A 739 -3.56 -41.64 7.72
CA PHE A 739 -3.30 -42.92 8.38
C PHE A 739 -3.46 -42.83 9.90
N SER A 740 -3.57 -43.99 10.57
CA SER A 740 -3.64 -44.06 12.03
C SER A 740 -2.25 -44.00 12.64
N ALA A 741 -2.06 -43.16 13.64
CA ALA A 741 -0.79 -43.07 14.37
C ALA A 741 -0.41 -44.41 15.01
N ALA A 742 0.83 -44.86 14.80
CA ALA A 742 1.33 -46.12 15.35
C ALA A 742 1.45 -46.03 16.88
N GLY A 743 0.82 -46.96 17.61
CA GLY A 743 0.68 -46.93 19.08
C GLY A 743 1.96 -47.11 19.92
N LYS A 744 3.15 -46.74 19.41
CA LYS A 744 4.44 -46.86 20.11
C LYS A 744 5.02 -45.56 20.65
N ASP A 745 4.44 -44.39 20.34
CA ASP A 745 4.86 -43.13 20.96
C ASP A 745 3.65 -42.29 21.41
N PRO A 746 3.24 -42.38 22.70
CA PRO A 746 2.00 -41.78 23.20
C PRO A 746 2.10 -40.28 23.50
N ALA A 747 3.11 -39.56 23.00
CA ALA A 747 3.41 -38.23 23.51
C ALA A 747 2.42 -37.12 23.10
N ASN A 748 1.87 -37.10 21.87
CA ASN A 748 1.05 -35.94 21.42
C ASN A 748 -0.11 -36.25 20.45
N VAL A 749 -0.38 -37.51 20.11
CA VAL A 749 -1.52 -37.90 19.26
C VAL A 749 -2.33 -38.96 20.00
N LEU A 750 -3.66 -38.86 19.94
CA LEU A 750 -4.56 -39.87 20.51
C LEU A 750 -4.13 -41.26 19.99
N PRO A 751 -3.91 -42.27 20.84
CA PRO A 751 -3.60 -43.62 20.36
C PRO A 751 -4.69 -44.14 19.41
N GLY A 752 -4.32 -44.41 18.15
CA GLY A 752 -5.26 -44.75 17.08
C GLY A 752 -5.92 -43.57 16.35
N GLY A 753 -5.56 -42.33 16.69
CA GLY A 753 -5.97 -41.10 16.02
C GLY A 753 -5.48 -41.03 14.57
N LEU A 754 -6.19 -40.26 13.75
CA LEU A 754 -5.88 -40.07 12.32
C LEU A 754 -4.95 -38.87 12.12
N VAL A 755 -3.96 -39.06 11.25
CA VAL A 755 -3.04 -38.02 10.80
C VAL A 755 -3.33 -37.75 9.34
N PHE A 756 -3.44 -36.48 8.96
CA PHE A 756 -3.79 -36.04 7.62
C PHE A 756 -2.64 -35.30 6.95
N GLY A 757 -2.13 -35.80 5.83
CA GLY A 757 -1.08 -35.12 5.06
C GLY A 757 -1.51 -33.75 4.54
N ALA A 758 -2.82 -33.54 4.31
CA ALA A 758 -3.39 -32.26 3.91
C ALA A 758 -3.30 -31.15 4.96
N LEU A 759 -3.05 -31.48 6.22
CA LEU A 759 -2.84 -30.52 7.29
C LEU A 759 -1.37 -30.11 7.46
N SER A 760 -0.45 -30.77 6.76
CA SER A 760 0.97 -30.42 6.78
C SER A 760 1.26 -29.37 5.72
N HIS A 761 1.68 -28.18 6.16
CA HIS A 761 2.17 -27.12 5.28
C HIS A 761 3.26 -27.65 4.33
N ASP A 762 4.20 -28.43 4.87
CA ASP A 762 5.40 -28.80 4.14
C ASP A 762 5.14 -29.91 3.13
N ILE A 763 4.28 -30.90 3.45
CA ILE A 763 3.87 -31.91 2.47
C ILE A 763 3.17 -31.24 1.28
N VAL A 764 2.23 -30.33 1.53
CA VAL A 764 1.52 -29.64 0.44
C VAL A 764 2.48 -28.79 -0.40
N ALA A 765 3.38 -28.04 0.23
CA ALA A 765 4.38 -27.23 -0.48
C ALA A 765 5.38 -28.09 -1.27
N HIS A 766 5.80 -29.22 -0.71
CA HIS A 766 6.69 -30.20 -1.33
C HIS A 766 6.07 -30.77 -2.61
N GLU A 767 4.85 -31.32 -2.50
CA GLU A 767 4.18 -31.93 -3.65
C GLU A 767 3.77 -30.91 -4.73
N THR A 768 3.39 -29.70 -4.32
CA THR A 768 3.15 -28.59 -5.25
C THR A 768 4.42 -28.22 -6.02
N THR A 769 5.59 -28.32 -5.38
CA THR A 769 6.89 -28.03 -6.02
C THR A 769 7.21 -29.06 -7.11
N HIS A 770 6.92 -30.35 -6.90
CA HIS A 770 7.06 -31.36 -7.95
C HIS A 770 6.24 -31.02 -9.19
N ALA A 771 4.99 -30.56 -9.00
CA ALA A 771 4.12 -30.15 -10.11
C ALA A 771 4.66 -28.92 -10.87
N LEU A 772 5.22 -27.94 -10.14
CA LEU A 772 5.84 -26.75 -10.73
C LEU A 772 7.12 -27.09 -11.49
N LEU A 773 7.95 -27.99 -10.93
CA LEU A 773 9.20 -28.43 -11.54
C LEU A 773 8.94 -29.27 -12.81
N ASP A 774 7.93 -30.15 -12.80
CA ASP A 774 7.47 -30.86 -14.01
C ASP A 774 7.00 -29.87 -15.11
N GLY A 775 6.34 -28.78 -14.71
CA GLY A 775 5.92 -27.70 -15.62
C GLY A 775 7.09 -26.94 -16.26
N LEU A 776 8.12 -26.61 -15.46
CA LEU A 776 9.30 -25.85 -15.89
C LEU A 776 10.32 -26.70 -16.64
N HIS A 777 10.68 -27.86 -16.09
CA HIS A 777 11.75 -28.76 -16.54
C HIS A 777 11.22 -30.18 -16.73
N ARG A 778 10.43 -30.39 -17.79
CA ARG A 778 9.72 -31.65 -18.11
C ARG A 778 10.61 -32.90 -18.19
N ARG A 779 11.92 -32.75 -18.35
CA ARG A 779 12.87 -33.86 -18.51
C ARG A 779 13.58 -34.25 -17.22
N PHE A 780 13.38 -33.50 -16.14
CA PHE A 780 13.96 -33.87 -14.84
C PHE A 780 13.23 -35.05 -14.20
N SER A 781 12.05 -35.44 -14.71
CA SER A 781 11.42 -36.72 -14.34
C SER A 781 12.09 -37.95 -14.96
N GLU A 782 13.05 -37.77 -15.89
CA GLU A 782 13.76 -38.88 -16.54
C GLU A 782 15.04 -39.21 -15.73
N PRO A 783 15.18 -40.43 -15.16
CA PRO A 783 16.32 -40.80 -14.33
C PRO A 783 17.57 -41.06 -15.18
N THR A 784 18.24 -39.99 -15.59
CA THR A 784 19.42 -40.02 -16.47
C THR A 784 20.73 -40.20 -15.71
N ASN A 785 20.78 -39.77 -14.45
CA ASN A 785 21.90 -39.96 -13.54
C ASN A 785 21.43 -39.86 -12.06
N PRO A 786 22.27 -40.21 -11.06
CA PRO A 786 21.88 -40.21 -9.65
C PRO A 786 21.42 -38.85 -9.10
N ASP A 787 21.88 -37.74 -9.68
CA ASP A 787 21.57 -36.39 -9.19
C ASP A 787 20.17 -35.93 -9.60
N VAL A 788 19.57 -36.47 -10.66
CA VAL A 788 18.32 -35.92 -11.22
C VAL A 788 17.13 -36.18 -10.31
N LEU A 789 16.92 -37.43 -9.88
CA LEU A 789 15.86 -37.75 -8.92
C LEU A 789 16.18 -37.17 -7.54
N ALA A 790 17.45 -37.17 -7.13
CA ALA A 790 17.88 -36.56 -5.88
C ALA A 790 17.66 -35.04 -5.86
N PHE A 791 17.82 -34.36 -7.00
CA PHE A 791 17.53 -32.94 -7.15
C PHE A 791 16.04 -32.64 -7.04
N HIS A 792 15.19 -33.47 -7.65
CA HIS A 792 13.73 -33.34 -7.52
C HIS A 792 13.29 -33.31 -6.06
N GLU A 793 13.72 -34.32 -5.28
CA GLU A 793 13.42 -34.40 -3.85
C GLU A 793 14.02 -33.23 -3.06
N ALA A 794 15.32 -32.98 -3.24
CA ALA A 794 16.03 -31.94 -2.53
C ALA A 794 15.45 -30.54 -2.80
N PHE A 795 15.05 -30.27 -4.03
CA PHE A 795 14.51 -28.97 -4.40
C PHE A 795 13.12 -28.75 -3.79
N ALA A 796 12.27 -29.77 -3.79
CA ALA A 796 10.98 -29.72 -3.12
C ALA A 796 11.13 -29.57 -1.59
N ASP A 797 12.13 -30.20 -0.97
CA ASP A 797 12.48 -30.00 0.44
C ASP A 797 12.99 -28.58 0.73
N ILE A 798 13.84 -28.02 -0.14
CA ILE A 798 14.31 -26.63 -0.04
C ILE A 798 13.10 -25.68 -0.05
N VAL A 799 12.17 -25.86 -0.99
CA VAL A 799 10.99 -24.99 -1.09
C VAL A 799 10.12 -25.09 0.17
N ALA A 800 9.76 -26.31 0.57
CA ALA A 800 8.94 -26.54 1.75
C ALA A 800 9.57 -25.94 3.01
N LEU A 801 10.86 -26.25 3.25
CA LEU A 801 11.61 -25.74 4.38
C LEU A 801 11.65 -24.21 4.42
N PHE A 802 12.14 -23.56 3.36
CA PHE A 802 12.32 -22.10 3.38
C PHE A 802 11.00 -21.34 3.34
N GLN A 803 9.93 -21.92 2.78
CA GLN A 803 8.59 -21.33 2.86
C GLN A 803 8.08 -21.34 4.31
N HIS A 804 8.31 -22.41 5.05
CA HIS A 804 8.00 -22.50 6.48
C HIS A 804 8.73 -21.42 7.30
N PHE A 805 10.00 -21.14 6.99
CA PHE A 805 10.75 -20.03 7.60
C PHE A 805 10.18 -18.63 7.28
N THR A 806 9.24 -18.51 6.33
CA THR A 806 8.53 -17.24 6.10
C THR A 806 7.31 -17.05 7.00
N ILE A 807 6.92 -18.07 7.77
CA ILE A 807 5.86 -18.01 8.79
C ILE A 807 6.45 -17.37 10.06
N LYS A 808 6.01 -16.15 10.36
CA LYS A 808 6.62 -15.32 11.42
C LYS A 808 6.35 -15.90 12.80
N GLU A 809 5.13 -16.38 13.01
CA GLU A 809 4.62 -16.94 14.25
C GLU A 809 5.50 -18.13 14.67
N ALA A 810 5.69 -19.08 13.74
CA ALA A 810 6.56 -20.23 13.90
C ALA A 810 8.01 -19.82 14.24
N LEU A 811 8.61 -18.99 13.39
CA LEU A 811 10.01 -18.62 13.50
C LEU A 811 10.33 -17.80 14.78
N ARG A 812 9.37 -17.01 15.27
CA ARG A 812 9.52 -16.20 16.48
C ARG A 812 9.72 -17.04 17.73
N HIS A 813 8.89 -18.07 17.91
CA HIS A 813 8.99 -18.97 19.05
C HIS A 813 10.38 -19.62 19.10
N GLN A 814 10.82 -20.08 17.95
CA GLN A 814 12.07 -20.77 17.76
C GLN A 814 13.30 -19.90 18.01
N ILE A 815 13.28 -18.65 17.55
CA ILE A 815 14.36 -17.67 17.81
C ILE A 815 14.45 -17.30 19.30
N ARG A 816 13.32 -17.22 20.02
CA ARG A 816 13.33 -16.99 21.47
C ARG A 816 13.98 -18.14 22.22
N ARG A 817 13.60 -19.39 21.90
CA ARG A 817 14.16 -20.60 22.52
C ARG A 817 15.65 -20.77 22.26
N THR A 818 16.07 -20.60 21.02
CA THR A 818 17.48 -20.72 20.60
C THR A 818 18.33 -19.49 20.94
N ARG A 819 17.72 -18.45 21.53
CA ARG A 819 18.36 -17.16 21.84
C ARG A 819 19.02 -16.53 20.61
N GLY A 820 18.37 -16.66 19.44
CA GLY A 820 18.86 -16.13 18.18
C GLY A 820 19.99 -16.93 17.51
N ASP A 821 20.52 -17.97 18.15
CA ASP A 821 21.53 -18.85 17.57
C ASP A 821 20.87 -20.09 16.96
N LEU A 822 20.58 -20.01 15.66
CA LEU A 822 19.96 -21.10 14.91
C LEU A 822 20.84 -22.37 14.79
N GLN A 823 22.08 -22.35 15.30
CA GLN A 823 22.96 -23.51 15.37
C GLN A 823 22.89 -24.24 16.73
N ARG A 824 22.50 -23.56 17.81
CA ARG A 824 22.35 -24.15 19.16
C ARG A 824 20.98 -24.79 19.29
N HIS A 825 20.96 -26.11 19.51
CA HIS A 825 19.75 -26.95 19.45
C HIS A 825 19.10 -26.79 18.08
N SER A 826 19.46 -27.67 17.16
CA SER A 826 19.12 -27.53 15.75
C SER A 826 17.64 -27.23 15.61
N LEU A 827 17.34 -25.97 15.28
CA LEU A 827 16.03 -25.52 14.91
C LEU A 827 15.45 -26.47 13.85
N LEU A 828 16.29 -26.95 12.94
CA LEU A 828 15.94 -27.97 11.96
C LEU A 828 15.66 -29.36 12.54
N ALA A 829 16.28 -29.76 13.64
CA ALA A 829 16.05 -31.04 14.29
C ALA A 829 14.75 -31.01 15.12
N GLU A 830 14.45 -29.88 15.76
CA GLU A 830 13.15 -29.65 16.41
C GLU A 830 12.05 -29.48 15.36
N LEU A 831 12.24 -28.61 14.36
CA LEU A 831 11.35 -28.51 13.20
C LEU A 831 11.20 -29.86 12.51
N ALA A 832 12.25 -30.68 12.32
CA ALA A 832 12.14 -32.03 11.74
C ALA A 832 11.39 -33.04 12.61
N VAL A 833 11.44 -32.88 13.95
CA VAL A 833 10.58 -33.63 14.88
C VAL A 833 9.13 -33.14 14.78
N GLU A 834 8.91 -31.84 14.55
CA GLU A 834 7.60 -31.23 14.30
C GLU A 834 7.09 -31.48 12.86
N PHE A 835 7.97 -31.76 11.90
CA PHE A 835 7.70 -32.07 10.48
C PHE A 835 7.34 -33.55 10.25
N GLY A 836 7.43 -34.41 11.29
CA GLY A 836 7.43 -35.86 11.10
C GLY A 836 7.13 -36.72 12.31
N GLN A 837 6.47 -36.21 13.37
CA GLN A 837 6.06 -37.06 14.50
C GLN A 837 5.06 -38.15 14.10
N ALA A 838 4.33 -37.95 12.99
CA ALA A 838 3.40 -38.94 12.46
C ALA A 838 3.94 -39.73 11.26
N THR A 839 4.75 -39.12 10.39
CA THR A 839 5.29 -39.73 9.17
C THR A 839 6.73 -40.19 9.38
N GLN A 840 6.93 -41.49 9.66
CA GLN A 840 8.20 -42.05 10.13
C GLN A 840 9.40 -42.01 9.14
N GLY A 841 9.26 -41.58 7.87
CA GLY A 841 10.29 -41.87 6.86
C GLY A 841 10.97 -40.69 6.15
N GLY A 842 10.52 -39.43 6.28
CA GLY A 842 10.92 -38.38 5.32
C GLY A 842 12.08 -37.50 5.76
N TYR A 843 11.97 -36.89 6.94
CA TYR A 843 12.96 -35.94 7.44
C TYR A 843 14.01 -36.58 8.36
N GLY A 844 13.94 -37.89 8.57
CA GLY A 844 15.01 -38.66 9.23
C GLY A 844 16.34 -38.53 8.49
N ALA A 845 16.34 -38.64 7.16
CA ALA A 845 17.55 -38.51 6.35
C ALA A 845 18.13 -37.09 6.35
N LEU A 846 17.29 -36.05 6.34
CA LEU A 846 17.74 -34.67 6.48
C LEU A 846 18.30 -34.42 7.88
N ARG A 847 17.56 -34.82 8.92
CA ARG A 847 17.97 -34.73 10.33
C ARG A 847 19.31 -35.43 10.54
N ASP A 848 19.45 -36.66 10.08
CA ASP A 848 20.68 -37.43 10.25
C ASP A 848 21.85 -36.81 9.44
N ALA A 849 21.58 -36.13 8.32
CA ALA A 849 22.56 -35.39 7.53
C ALA A 849 23.01 -34.04 8.13
N ILE A 850 22.29 -33.51 9.12
CA ILE A 850 22.68 -32.30 9.87
C ILE A 850 23.05 -32.57 11.34
N GLY A 851 22.60 -33.68 11.93
CA GLY A 851 22.98 -34.10 13.29
C GLY A 851 21.99 -35.07 13.94
N LYS A 852 22.48 -35.93 14.83
CA LYS A 852 21.72 -37.01 15.46
C LYS A 852 21.62 -36.84 16.97
N PHE A 853 20.57 -37.40 17.58
CA PHE A 853 20.49 -37.50 19.04
C PHE A 853 21.32 -38.70 19.51
N GLU A 854 22.25 -38.45 20.43
CA GLU A 854 23.02 -39.48 21.12
C GLU A 854 22.61 -39.50 22.59
N GLU A 855 22.45 -40.69 23.16
CA GLU A 855 22.19 -40.83 24.58
C GLU A 855 23.51 -40.66 25.35
N LYS A 856 23.61 -39.59 26.14
CA LYS A 856 24.72 -39.34 27.08
C LYS A 856 24.13 -39.15 28.47
N ASP A 857 24.60 -39.93 29.44
CA ASP A 857 24.16 -39.88 30.84
C ASP A 857 22.63 -39.99 31.04
N GLY A 858 21.97 -40.85 30.26
CA GLY A 858 20.51 -41.06 30.33
C GLY A 858 19.67 -39.89 29.80
N LYS A 859 20.28 -38.93 29.12
CA LYS A 859 19.62 -37.82 28.43
C LYS A 859 19.96 -37.86 26.94
N GLN A 860 18.97 -37.60 26.09
CA GLN A 860 19.23 -37.42 24.67
C GLN A 860 19.89 -36.06 24.43
N VAL A 861 21.11 -36.07 23.91
CA VAL A 861 21.89 -34.88 23.56
C VAL A 861 22.04 -34.86 22.05
N TRP A 862 21.59 -33.77 21.42
CA TRP A 862 21.77 -33.58 19.97
C TRP A 862 23.23 -33.26 19.64
N THR A 863 23.81 -34.01 18.71
CA THR A 863 25.18 -33.81 18.20
C THR A 863 25.13 -33.45 16.72
N PRO A 864 25.63 -32.26 16.29
CA PRO A 864 25.69 -31.89 14.88
C PRO A 864 26.56 -32.86 14.08
N HIS A 865 26.15 -33.16 12.84
CA HIS A 865 26.97 -33.90 11.88
C HIS A 865 28.00 -32.95 11.26
N GLU A 866 29.29 -33.24 11.40
CA GLU A 866 30.33 -32.46 10.73
C GLU A 866 30.31 -32.77 9.22
N PRO A 867 30.20 -31.76 8.34
CA PRO A 867 30.14 -31.98 6.90
C PRO A 867 31.45 -32.60 6.40
N GLY A 868 31.34 -33.71 5.67
CA GLY A 868 32.44 -34.42 5.06
C GLY A 868 32.57 -34.08 3.58
N ARG A 869 33.81 -33.94 3.08
CA ARG A 869 34.06 -33.73 1.65
C ARG A 869 33.70 -34.92 0.75
N ASN A 870 33.35 -36.06 1.35
CA ASN A 870 32.94 -37.27 0.64
C ASN A 870 31.43 -37.53 0.72
N ASP A 871 30.66 -36.67 1.41
CA ASP A 871 29.22 -36.88 1.66
C ASP A 871 28.44 -37.05 0.34
N TYR A 872 28.76 -36.22 -0.66
CA TYR A 872 28.13 -36.29 -1.99
C TYR A 872 28.46 -37.57 -2.78
N GLU A 873 29.68 -38.09 -2.66
CA GLU A 873 30.10 -39.31 -3.38
C GLU A 873 29.60 -40.59 -2.68
N ALA A 874 29.49 -40.56 -1.35
CA ALA A 874 29.06 -41.70 -0.54
C ALA A 874 27.54 -41.99 -0.63
N SER A 875 26.72 -40.99 -0.98
CA SER A 875 25.27 -41.12 -1.08
C SER A 875 24.81 -41.56 -2.47
N SER A 876 24.27 -42.77 -2.57
CA SER A 876 23.74 -43.35 -3.83
C SER A 876 22.22 -43.34 -3.94
N GLU A 877 21.50 -43.35 -2.82
CA GLU A 877 20.04 -43.37 -2.76
C GLU A 877 19.48 -41.94 -2.95
N PRO A 878 18.41 -41.72 -3.74
CA PRO A 878 17.93 -40.38 -4.09
C PRO A 878 17.66 -39.45 -2.90
N HIS A 879 17.02 -39.94 -1.82
CA HIS A 879 16.72 -39.12 -0.64
C HIS A 879 18.00 -38.79 0.15
N ALA A 880 18.84 -39.79 0.42
CA ALA A 880 20.12 -39.60 1.10
C ALA A 880 21.10 -38.70 0.32
N ARG A 881 21.04 -38.72 -1.01
CA ARG A 881 21.84 -37.83 -1.86
C ARG A 881 21.23 -36.43 -1.91
N GLY A 882 19.91 -36.34 -1.99
CA GLY A 882 19.17 -35.08 -1.94
C GLY A 882 19.39 -34.31 -0.65
N SER A 883 19.42 -34.99 0.50
CA SER A 883 19.68 -34.38 1.81
C SER A 883 21.04 -33.67 1.88
N VAL A 884 22.05 -34.13 1.14
CA VAL A 884 23.35 -33.44 1.02
C VAL A 884 23.18 -32.06 0.38
N LEU A 885 22.35 -31.94 -0.66
CA LEU A 885 22.06 -30.66 -1.30
C LEU A 885 21.27 -29.73 -0.38
N VAL A 886 20.21 -30.24 0.26
CA VAL A 886 19.41 -29.45 1.24
C VAL A 886 20.31 -28.95 2.37
N SER A 887 21.16 -29.82 2.92
CA SER A 887 22.14 -29.49 3.95
C SER A 887 23.13 -28.41 3.50
N ALA A 888 23.57 -28.45 2.22
CA ALA A 888 24.43 -27.41 1.66
C ALA A 888 23.73 -26.05 1.58
N VAL A 889 22.50 -26.00 1.06
CA VAL A 889 21.72 -24.76 0.96
C VAL A 889 21.39 -24.21 2.35
N PHE A 890 21.03 -25.07 3.30
CA PHE A 890 20.75 -24.65 4.67
C PHE A 890 22.00 -24.12 5.39
N ALA A 891 23.17 -24.74 5.18
CA ALA A 891 24.42 -24.21 5.72
C ALA A 891 24.75 -22.82 5.15
N ALA A 892 24.50 -22.58 3.86
CA ALA A 892 24.66 -21.24 3.29
C ALA A 892 23.69 -20.23 3.94
N PHE A 893 22.42 -20.61 4.13
CA PHE A 893 21.44 -19.81 4.86
C PHE A 893 21.92 -19.44 6.27
N LEU A 894 22.41 -20.42 7.05
CA LEU A 894 22.90 -20.17 8.41
C LEU A 894 24.09 -19.20 8.42
N GLN A 895 25.04 -19.34 7.49
CA GLN A 895 26.18 -18.43 7.38
C GLN A 895 25.73 -16.99 7.08
N ILE A 896 24.79 -16.83 6.15
CA ILE A 896 24.23 -15.52 5.76
C ILE A 896 23.44 -14.90 6.93
N TYR A 897 22.57 -15.69 7.56
CA TYR A 897 21.80 -15.25 8.72
C TYR A 897 22.73 -14.81 9.84
N ARG A 898 23.74 -15.61 10.19
CA ARG A 898 24.70 -15.27 11.25
C ARG A 898 25.44 -13.97 10.96
N SER A 899 25.87 -13.76 9.72
CA SER A 899 26.52 -12.52 9.28
C SER A 899 25.62 -11.30 9.51
N ARG A 900 24.33 -11.40 9.15
CA ARG A 900 23.35 -10.32 9.31
C ARG A 900 22.88 -10.13 10.76
N ALA A 901 22.67 -11.23 11.48
CA ALA A 901 22.23 -11.25 12.87
C ALA A 901 23.30 -10.65 13.80
N ALA A 902 24.59 -10.82 13.46
CA ALA A 902 25.70 -10.31 14.27
C ALA A 902 25.62 -8.80 14.53
N GLU A 903 25.08 -8.01 13.59
CA GLU A 903 24.86 -6.58 13.79
C GLU A 903 23.85 -6.31 14.92
N PHE A 904 22.69 -6.96 14.89
CA PHE A 904 21.66 -6.82 15.91
C PHE A 904 22.11 -7.36 17.27
N VAL A 905 22.82 -8.48 17.27
CA VAL A 905 23.38 -9.06 18.50
C VAL A 905 24.43 -8.14 19.10
N ARG A 906 25.35 -7.56 18.30
CA ARG A 906 26.32 -6.57 18.81
C ARG A 906 25.63 -5.33 19.36
N LEU A 907 24.60 -4.82 18.67
CA LEU A 907 23.82 -3.68 19.14
C LEU A 907 23.17 -3.96 20.50
N ALA A 908 22.55 -5.13 20.65
CA ALA A 908 21.87 -5.52 21.88
C ALA A 908 22.82 -5.86 23.05
N THR A 909 24.10 -6.12 22.77
CA THR A 909 25.11 -6.56 23.75
C THR A 909 26.19 -5.51 24.04
N GLY A 910 26.01 -4.28 23.55
CA GLY A 910 27.01 -3.22 23.72
C GLY A 910 28.34 -3.51 23.00
N GLY A 911 28.29 -4.28 21.91
CA GLY A 911 29.43 -4.61 21.05
C GLY A 911 30.13 -5.94 21.37
N SER A 912 29.79 -6.62 22.48
CA SER A 912 30.46 -7.88 22.86
C SER A 912 30.13 -9.03 21.91
N GLY A 913 28.95 -9.01 21.28
CA GLY A 913 28.46 -10.10 20.43
C GLY A 913 28.03 -11.35 21.21
N ILE A 914 28.03 -11.29 22.55
CA ILE A 914 27.68 -12.40 23.44
C ILE A 914 26.38 -12.04 24.17
N LEU A 915 25.32 -12.79 23.91
CA LEU A 915 24.04 -12.59 24.57
C LEU A 915 24.12 -13.00 26.06
N PRO A 916 23.54 -12.23 26.99
CA PRO A 916 23.50 -12.59 28.41
C PRO A 916 22.73 -13.89 28.63
N GLU A 917 22.95 -14.53 29.77
CA GLU A 917 22.14 -15.69 30.17
C GLU A 917 20.69 -15.27 30.47
N GLY A 918 19.72 -16.00 29.91
CA GLY A 918 18.28 -15.70 30.04
C GLY A 918 17.56 -15.66 28.68
N GLU A 919 16.29 -15.26 28.68
CA GLU A 919 15.57 -14.96 27.43
C GLU A 919 16.09 -13.68 26.78
N ILE A 920 16.13 -13.66 25.45
CA ILE A 920 16.46 -12.45 24.68
C ILE A 920 15.31 -11.44 24.73
N PRO A 921 15.58 -10.12 24.67
CA PRO A 921 14.54 -9.10 24.63
C PRO A 921 13.55 -9.31 23.48
N GLU A 922 12.28 -8.99 23.71
CA GLU A 922 11.19 -9.23 22.75
C GLU A 922 11.46 -8.55 21.39
N PHE A 923 11.88 -7.28 21.42
CA PHE A 923 12.24 -6.54 20.21
C PHE A 923 13.43 -7.16 19.46
N LEU A 924 14.41 -7.72 20.18
CA LEU A 924 15.53 -8.42 19.54
C LEU A 924 15.06 -9.72 18.89
N ALA A 925 14.18 -10.48 19.56
CA ALA A 925 13.57 -11.67 18.99
C ALA A 925 12.80 -11.35 17.71
N ASP A 926 11.91 -10.34 17.75
CA ASP A 926 11.14 -9.90 16.58
C ASP A 926 12.05 -9.48 15.43
N ARG A 927 13.12 -8.73 15.72
CA ARG A 927 14.06 -8.30 14.69
C ARG A 927 14.83 -9.47 14.08
N LEU A 928 15.30 -10.41 14.90
CA LEU A 928 15.98 -11.61 14.41
C LEU A 928 15.02 -12.49 13.58
N THR A 929 13.75 -12.58 13.95
CA THR A 929 12.70 -13.26 13.18
C THR A 929 12.47 -12.62 11.83
N GLU A 930 12.33 -11.30 11.76
CA GLU A 930 12.22 -10.60 10.48
C GLU A 930 13.44 -10.84 9.59
N GLU A 931 14.64 -10.83 10.16
CA GLU A 931 15.87 -11.01 9.40
C GLU A 931 16.05 -12.44 8.92
N ALA A 932 15.77 -13.44 9.75
CA ALA A 932 15.75 -14.84 9.33
C ALA A 932 14.70 -15.08 8.23
N GLY A 933 13.48 -14.53 8.36
CA GLY A 933 12.45 -14.62 7.33
C GLY A 933 12.85 -13.94 6.01
N LYS A 934 13.50 -12.77 6.06
CA LYS A 934 14.05 -12.10 4.86
C LYS A 934 15.16 -12.91 4.20
N VAL A 935 16.08 -13.49 4.99
CA VAL A 935 17.17 -14.32 4.45
C VAL A 935 16.62 -15.59 3.82
N ALA A 936 15.67 -16.26 4.48
CA ALA A 936 14.98 -17.43 3.95
C ALA A 936 14.26 -17.12 2.63
N GLY A 937 13.49 -16.04 2.58
CA GLY A 937 12.82 -15.59 1.36
C GLY A 937 13.80 -15.28 0.22
N HIS A 938 14.95 -14.68 0.52
CA HIS A 938 15.98 -14.40 -0.48
C HIS A 938 16.66 -15.69 -0.98
N VAL A 939 17.06 -16.59 -0.07
CA VAL A 939 17.65 -17.90 -0.42
C VAL A 939 16.70 -18.72 -1.29
N LEU A 940 15.42 -18.77 -0.94
CA LEU A 940 14.38 -19.43 -1.73
C LEU A 940 14.26 -18.81 -3.14
N THR A 941 14.25 -17.47 -3.21
CA THR A 941 14.20 -16.75 -4.49
C THR A 941 15.41 -17.06 -5.37
N MET A 942 16.62 -17.12 -4.80
CA MET A 942 17.83 -17.51 -5.52
C MET A 942 17.73 -18.94 -6.06
N CYS A 943 17.27 -19.89 -5.22
CA CYS A 943 17.08 -21.29 -5.61
C CYS A 943 16.10 -21.44 -6.78
N ILE A 944 14.93 -20.80 -6.71
CA ILE A 944 13.94 -20.89 -7.78
C ILE A 944 14.46 -20.23 -9.08
N ARG A 945 15.11 -19.06 -8.99
CA ARG A 945 15.68 -18.36 -10.16
C ARG A 945 16.74 -19.20 -10.87
N ALA A 946 17.54 -19.95 -10.12
CA ALA A 946 18.59 -20.80 -10.66
C ALA A 946 18.07 -21.88 -11.63
N LEU A 947 16.78 -22.28 -11.54
CA LEU A 947 16.18 -23.23 -12.46
C LEU A 947 16.30 -22.78 -13.92
N ASP A 948 16.13 -21.49 -14.22
CA ASP A 948 16.27 -20.98 -15.60
C ASP A 948 17.71 -21.00 -16.12
N TYR A 949 18.70 -21.24 -15.25
CA TYR A 949 20.13 -21.32 -15.57
C TYR A 949 20.66 -22.75 -15.49
N CYS A 950 19.77 -23.74 -15.37
CA CYS A 950 20.12 -25.15 -15.37
C CYS A 950 20.14 -25.72 -16.80
N PRO A 951 20.93 -26.77 -17.07
CA PRO A 951 20.78 -27.56 -18.29
C PRO A 951 19.38 -28.18 -18.34
N PRO A 952 18.78 -28.37 -19.53
CA PRO A 952 17.42 -28.88 -19.66
C PRO A 952 17.32 -30.41 -19.46
N VAL A 953 18.47 -31.10 -19.35
CA VAL A 953 18.60 -32.54 -19.11
C VAL A 953 19.87 -32.82 -18.30
N ASP A 954 19.94 -33.98 -17.65
CA ASP A 954 21.13 -34.50 -16.94
C ASP A 954 21.77 -33.50 -15.96
N LEU A 955 20.95 -32.80 -15.17
CA LEU A 955 21.44 -31.88 -14.16
C LEU A 955 22.33 -32.61 -13.13
N ARG A 956 23.42 -31.95 -12.72
CA ARG A 956 24.26 -32.33 -11.57
C ARG A 956 24.27 -31.23 -10.51
N PHE A 957 24.50 -31.56 -9.25
CA PHE A 957 24.51 -30.57 -8.16
C PHE A 957 25.57 -29.46 -8.34
N GLY A 958 26.74 -29.80 -8.88
CA GLY A 958 27.77 -28.80 -9.22
C GLY A 958 27.33 -27.81 -10.30
N GLU A 959 26.45 -28.23 -11.22
CA GLU A 959 25.88 -27.35 -12.25
C GLU A 959 24.78 -26.47 -11.68
N TYR A 960 24.00 -27.00 -10.73
CA TYR A 960 23.05 -26.20 -9.96
C TYR A 960 23.75 -25.10 -9.14
N LEU A 961 24.93 -25.37 -8.56
CA LEU A 961 25.75 -24.33 -7.94
C LEU A 961 26.11 -23.23 -8.95
N ARG A 962 26.58 -23.59 -10.14
CA ARG A 962 26.89 -22.61 -11.19
C ARG A 962 25.66 -21.79 -11.58
N ALA A 963 24.50 -22.45 -11.68
CA ALA A 963 23.23 -21.81 -11.95
C ALA A 963 22.83 -20.80 -10.86
N LEU A 964 22.96 -21.17 -9.58
CA LEU A 964 22.72 -20.29 -8.42
C LEU A 964 23.59 -19.02 -8.47
N ILE A 965 24.91 -19.20 -8.66
CA ILE A 965 25.86 -18.08 -8.68
C ILE A 965 25.62 -17.16 -9.89
N THR A 966 25.32 -17.75 -11.06
CA THR A 966 25.04 -16.97 -12.28
C THR A 966 23.73 -16.19 -12.15
N ALA A 967 22.67 -16.84 -11.68
CA ALA A 967 21.35 -16.22 -11.55
C ALA A 967 21.35 -15.05 -10.55
N ASP A 968 22.08 -15.18 -9.45
CA ASP A 968 22.21 -14.12 -8.45
C ASP A 968 23.02 -12.94 -8.98
N ARG A 969 24.19 -13.18 -9.59
CA ARG A 969 25.04 -12.10 -10.13
C ARG A 969 24.33 -11.25 -11.17
N ASP A 970 23.45 -11.85 -11.96
CA ASP A 970 22.67 -11.14 -12.98
C ASP A 970 21.74 -10.08 -12.39
N ILE A 971 21.18 -10.34 -11.21
CA ILE A 971 20.20 -9.47 -10.55
C ILE A 971 20.85 -8.59 -9.49
N VAL A 972 21.90 -9.10 -8.83
CA VAL A 972 22.66 -8.41 -7.80
C VAL A 972 24.15 -8.47 -8.18
N PRO A 973 24.62 -7.59 -9.08
CA PRO A 973 26.03 -7.62 -9.51
C PRO A 973 27.01 -7.48 -8.35
N ASN A 974 26.69 -6.61 -7.37
CA ASN A 974 27.51 -6.34 -6.20
C ASN A 974 27.00 -7.09 -4.95
N ASP A 975 27.54 -8.28 -4.68
CA ASP A 975 27.23 -9.05 -3.47
C ASP A 975 27.99 -8.54 -2.25
N THR A 976 27.51 -7.45 -1.67
CA THR A 976 28.09 -6.84 -0.45
C THR A 976 27.92 -7.71 0.81
N ARG A 977 27.04 -8.71 0.78
CA ARG A 977 26.70 -9.54 1.96
C ARG A 977 27.28 -10.95 1.90
N GLY A 978 27.97 -11.32 0.83
CA GLY A 978 28.67 -12.59 0.68
C GLY A 978 27.76 -13.81 0.50
N TYR A 979 26.56 -13.62 -0.04
CA TYR A 979 25.63 -14.72 -0.34
C TYR A 979 26.28 -15.77 -1.25
N ARG A 980 26.91 -15.34 -2.35
CA ARG A 980 27.56 -16.25 -3.31
C ARG A 980 28.70 -17.02 -2.68
N VAL A 981 29.51 -16.35 -1.85
CA VAL A 981 30.61 -16.99 -1.11
C VAL A 981 30.09 -18.06 -0.15
N ALA A 982 29.00 -17.78 0.57
CA ALA A 982 28.38 -18.73 1.49
C ALA A 982 27.93 -20.02 0.79
N PHE A 983 27.26 -19.90 -0.37
CA PHE A 983 26.87 -21.05 -1.20
C PHE A 983 28.08 -21.84 -1.69
N VAL A 984 29.11 -21.17 -2.21
CA VAL A 984 30.33 -21.83 -2.69
C VAL A 984 31.02 -22.60 -1.55
N SER A 985 31.16 -22.00 -0.37
CA SER A 985 31.74 -22.71 0.78
C SER A 985 30.90 -23.91 1.21
N ALA A 986 29.57 -23.74 1.31
CA ALA A 986 28.70 -24.79 1.83
C ALA A 986 28.63 -26.02 0.91
N PHE A 987 28.70 -25.83 -0.40
CA PHE A 987 28.76 -26.89 -1.40
C PHE A 987 30.12 -27.59 -1.39
N ARG A 988 31.21 -26.83 -1.34
CA ARG A 988 32.58 -27.36 -1.24
C ARG A 988 32.76 -28.24 -0.01
N ASP A 989 32.24 -27.80 1.14
CA ASP A 989 32.44 -28.50 2.41
C ASP A 989 31.73 -29.87 2.45
N ARG A 990 30.78 -30.13 1.53
CA ARG A 990 30.07 -31.40 1.33
C ARG A 990 30.51 -32.21 0.10
N GLY A 991 31.60 -31.77 -0.56
CA GLY A 991 32.12 -32.46 -1.74
C GLY A 991 31.41 -32.17 -3.05
N ILE A 992 30.55 -31.15 -3.11
CA ILE A 992 29.82 -30.81 -4.34
C ILE A 992 30.68 -29.84 -5.17
N TYR A 993 31.27 -30.35 -6.25
CA TYR A 993 32.12 -29.58 -7.17
C TYR A 993 31.57 -29.57 -8.61
N PRO A 994 31.67 -28.46 -9.35
CA PRO A 994 31.43 -28.46 -10.78
C PRO A 994 32.63 -29.07 -11.52
N SER A 995 32.38 -30.05 -12.39
CA SER A 995 33.44 -30.80 -13.09
C SER A 995 34.16 -30.02 -14.21
N GLU A 996 33.55 -28.94 -14.70
CA GLU A 996 34.03 -28.20 -15.88
C GLU A 996 34.76 -26.89 -15.55
N VAL A 997 35.04 -26.61 -14.27
CA VAL A 997 35.72 -25.38 -13.83
C VAL A 997 37.04 -25.69 -13.13
N LYS A 998 38.03 -24.83 -13.31
CA LYS A 998 39.37 -24.98 -12.68
C LYS A 998 39.44 -24.37 -11.27
N HIS A 999 38.56 -23.43 -10.96
CA HIS A 999 38.56 -22.70 -9.70
C HIS A 999 37.12 -22.50 -9.20
N LEU A 1000 36.94 -22.43 -7.88
CA LEU A 1000 35.66 -22.12 -7.24
C LEU A 1000 35.46 -20.61 -7.01
N SER A 1001 36.13 -19.76 -7.79
CA SER A 1001 35.90 -18.32 -7.73
C SER A 1001 34.57 -17.97 -8.40
N GLU A 1002 33.92 -16.90 -7.96
CA GLU A 1002 32.67 -16.41 -8.58
C GLU A 1002 32.81 -16.27 -10.10
N GLY A 1003 33.89 -15.64 -10.56
CA GLY A 1003 34.17 -15.45 -11.99
C GLY A 1003 34.28 -16.76 -12.79
N SER A 1004 34.77 -17.84 -12.18
CA SER A 1004 34.92 -19.15 -12.83
C SER A 1004 33.65 -19.99 -12.81
N LEU A 1005 32.75 -19.74 -11.86
CA LEU A 1005 31.51 -20.51 -11.70
C LEU A 1005 30.41 -20.07 -12.65
N ILE A 1006 30.49 -18.83 -13.14
CA ILE A 1006 29.47 -18.25 -14.03
C ILE A 1006 29.43 -19.00 -15.36
N TRP A 1007 28.24 -19.11 -15.93
CA TRP A 1007 28.07 -19.62 -17.28
C TRP A 1007 28.66 -18.66 -18.31
N GLU A 1008 29.17 -19.19 -19.41
CA GLU A 1008 29.78 -18.39 -20.49
C GLU A 1008 28.78 -18.18 -21.63
N PRO A 1009 28.94 -17.13 -22.46
CA PRO A 1009 28.23 -17.00 -23.72
C PRO A 1009 28.66 -18.09 -24.72
N PRO A 1010 27.87 -18.38 -25.77
CA PRO A 1010 28.25 -19.35 -26.78
C PRO A 1010 29.56 -18.94 -27.49
N PRO A 1011 30.42 -19.92 -27.85
CA PRO A 1011 31.74 -19.64 -28.43
C PRO A 1011 31.64 -19.04 -29.85
N LEU A 1012 30.53 -19.27 -30.53
CA LEU A 1012 30.18 -18.65 -31.80
C LEU A 1012 28.91 -17.80 -31.60
N PRO A 1013 28.85 -16.57 -32.13
CA PRO A 1013 27.62 -15.78 -32.10
C PRO A 1013 26.57 -16.46 -32.98
N LEU A 1014 25.32 -16.50 -32.51
CA LEU A 1014 24.20 -17.02 -33.30
C LEU A 1014 23.74 -15.94 -34.29
N ARG A 1015 24.03 -16.14 -35.58
CA ARG A 1015 23.69 -15.16 -36.62
C ARG A 1015 22.19 -15.04 -36.79
N ASN A 1016 21.73 -13.84 -37.16
CA ASN A 1016 20.33 -13.56 -37.49
C ASN A 1016 19.31 -13.89 -36.38
N ILE A 1017 19.76 -14.01 -35.12
CA ILE A 1017 18.86 -14.28 -34.00
C ILE A 1017 17.88 -13.12 -33.79
N ASP A 1018 18.27 -11.89 -34.11
CA ASP A 1018 17.40 -10.72 -34.03
C ASP A 1018 16.14 -10.85 -34.91
N ASN A 1019 16.25 -11.51 -36.06
CA ASN A 1019 15.13 -11.68 -36.99
C ASN A 1019 14.04 -12.56 -36.35
N VAL A 1020 14.43 -13.69 -35.77
CA VAL A 1020 13.46 -14.59 -35.14
C VAL A 1020 12.88 -14.00 -33.86
N LEU A 1021 13.66 -13.22 -33.10
CA LEU A 1021 13.17 -12.59 -31.88
C LEU A 1021 12.15 -11.48 -32.15
N ARG A 1022 12.31 -10.70 -33.22
CA ARG A 1022 11.34 -9.66 -33.63
C ARG A 1022 10.01 -10.25 -34.09
N ASP A 1023 10.00 -11.49 -34.57
CA ASP A 1023 8.80 -12.20 -35.00
C ASP A 1023 8.06 -12.91 -33.83
N MET A 1024 8.64 -12.92 -32.63
CA MET A 1024 8.06 -13.55 -31.44
C MET A 1024 7.17 -12.61 -30.63
N THR A 1025 6.19 -13.19 -29.95
CA THR A 1025 5.36 -12.47 -28.97
C THR A 1025 5.93 -12.67 -27.57
N LEU A 1026 6.49 -11.62 -26.97
CA LEU A 1026 7.23 -11.69 -25.69
C LEU A 1026 6.53 -10.94 -24.54
N THR A 1027 5.21 -10.77 -24.63
CA THR A 1027 4.39 -10.05 -23.66
C THR A 1027 4.03 -10.86 -22.41
N TRP A 1028 4.46 -12.12 -22.32
CA TRP A 1028 4.19 -12.96 -21.16
C TRP A 1028 4.88 -12.42 -19.90
N ASP A 1029 4.07 -12.02 -18.93
CA ASP A 1029 4.46 -11.48 -17.63
C ASP A 1029 3.57 -12.02 -16.49
N LEU A 1030 3.52 -11.32 -15.35
CA LEU A 1030 2.68 -11.68 -14.20
C LEU A 1030 1.19 -11.33 -14.35
N ASN A 1031 0.80 -10.62 -15.41
CA ASN A 1031 -0.59 -10.23 -15.69
C ASN A 1031 -1.20 -11.01 -16.85
N THR A 1032 -0.37 -11.76 -17.59
CA THR A 1032 -0.78 -12.55 -18.75
C THR A 1032 -1.64 -13.74 -18.33
N GLN A 1033 -2.71 -14.02 -19.07
CA GLN A 1033 -3.49 -15.25 -18.89
C GLN A 1033 -2.65 -16.49 -19.23
N ARG A 1034 -2.69 -17.53 -18.39
CA ARG A 1034 -1.80 -18.70 -18.51
C ARG A 1034 -2.00 -19.49 -19.79
N GLU A 1035 -3.24 -19.63 -20.25
CA GLU A 1035 -3.55 -20.32 -21.50
C GLU A 1035 -2.93 -19.57 -22.70
N VAL A 1036 -3.04 -18.23 -22.72
CA VAL A 1036 -2.40 -17.37 -23.71
C VAL A 1036 -0.87 -17.51 -23.65
N ALA A 1037 -0.30 -17.51 -22.45
CA ALA A 1037 1.13 -17.73 -22.24
C ALA A 1037 1.61 -19.10 -22.77
N TYR A 1038 0.84 -20.16 -22.51
CA TYR A 1038 1.12 -21.51 -23.02
C TYR A 1038 1.12 -21.55 -24.56
N HIS A 1039 0.07 -21.04 -25.20
CA HIS A 1039 -0.01 -21.02 -26.66
C HIS A 1039 1.06 -20.12 -27.30
N THR A 1040 1.38 -18.99 -26.65
CA THR A 1040 2.45 -18.09 -27.07
C THR A 1040 3.82 -18.77 -26.99
N SER A 1041 4.09 -19.52 -25.91
CA SER A 1041 5.32 -20.31 -25.78
C SER A 1041 5.43 -21.37 -26.87
N GLU A 1042 4.34 -22.08 -27.20
CA GLU A 1042 4.34 -23.10 -28.28
C GLU A 1042 4.54 -22.47 -29.66
N ASP A 1043 3.93 -21.31 -29.93
CA ASP A 1043 4.14 -20.59 -31.20
C ASP A 1043 5.57 -20.06 -31.34
N ASN A 1044 6.10 -19.44 -30.29
CA ASN A 1044 7.48 -18.98 -30.25
C ASN A 1044 8.46 -20.16 -30.38
N ALA A 1045 8.17 -21.31 -29.75
CA ALA A 1045 8.96 -22.53 -29.90
C ALA A 1045 8.97 -23.02 -31.36
N ARG A 1046 7.82 -22.96 -32.06
CA ARG A 1046 7.73 -23.30 -33.50
C ARG A 1046 8.54 -22.34 -34.37
N LYS A 1047 8.45 -21.03 -34.12
CA LYS A 1047 9.23 -20.00 -34.83
C LYS A 1047 10.73 -20.21 -34.63
N PHE A 1048 11.16 -20.41 -33.38
CA PHE A 1048 12.56 -20.69 -33.05
C PHE A 1048 13.05 -22.00 -33.70
N TRP A 1049 12.21 -23.03 -33.73
CA TRP A 1049 12.51 -24.29 -34.39
C TRP A 1049 12.70 -24.13 -35.91
N HIS A 1050 11.84 -23.38 -36.59
CA HIS A 1050 12.00 -23.10 -38.02
C HIS A 1050 13.28 -22.32 -38.31
N TRP A 1051 13.62 -21.35 -37.47
CA TRP A 1051 14.88 -20.60 -37.56
C TRP A 1051 16.09 -21.53 -37.40
N LEU A 1052 16.12 -22.37 -36.36
CA LEU A 1052 17.20 -23.35 -36.13
C LEU A 1052 17.36 -24.32 -37.32
N ARG A 1053 16.26 -24.72 -37.97
CA ARG A 1053 16.31 -25.65 -39.11
C ARG A 1053 16.77 -25.02 -40.42
N SER A 1054 16.75 -23.70 -40.57
CA SER A 1054 17.18 -23.03 -41.81
C SER A 1054 18.71 -22.91 -41.90
N PRO A 1055 19.38 -23.59 -42.86
CA PRO A 1055 20.85 -23.52 -43.00
C PRO A 1055 21.36 -22.13 -43.39
N HIS A 1056 20.51 -21.30 -44.00
CA HIS A 1056 20.84 -19.92 -44.35
C HIS A 1056 20.80 -18.98 -43.15
N GLN A 1057 19.98 -19.29 -42.14
CA GLN A 1057 19.83 -18.46 -40.94
C GLN A 1057 20.84 -18.86 -39.87
N VAL A 1058 20.97 -20.17 -39.60
CA VAL A 1058 21.89 -20.75 -38.63
C VAL A 1058 22.77 -21.78 -39.33
N PRO A 1059 24.06 -21.51 -39.57
CA PRO A 1059 25.03 -22.48 -40.08
C PRO A 1059 25.22 -23.74 -39.20
N ASP A 1060 25.74 -24.82 -39.77
CA ASP A 1060 25.90 -26.11 -39.06
C ASP A 1060 27.00 -26.08 -37.99
N ASP A 1061 28.02 -25.25 -38.14
CA ASP A 1061 29.06 -25.02 -37.12
C ASP A 1061 28.49 -24.32 -35.88
N GLU A 1062 27.57 -23.36 -36.05
CA GLU A 1062 26.82 -22.73 -34.96
C GLU A 1062 25.92 -23.75 -34.22
N LEU A 1063 25.18 -24.60 -34.94
CA LEU A 1063 24.39 -25.69 -34.32
C LEU A 1063 25.28 -26.70 -33.57
N THR A 1064 26.42 -27.06 -34.17
CA THR A 1064 27.39 -27.97 -33.55
C THR A 1064 27.99 -27.35 -32.28
N ALA A 1065 28.21 -26.03 -32.26
CA ALA A 1065 28.64 -25.30 -31.07
C ALA A 1065 27.59 -25.37 -29.93
N LEU A 1066 26.29 -25.30 -30.27
CA LEU A 1066 25.20 -25.54 -29.32
C LEU A 1066 25.08 -27.02 -28.90
N GLY A 1067 25.66 -27.94 -29.68
CA GLY A 1067 25.71 -29.38 -29.37
C GLY A 1067 24.62 -30.21 -30.05
N PHE A 1068 24.08 -29.71 -31.16
CA PHE A 1068 23.01 -30.34 -31.94
C PHE A 1068 23.43 -30.61 -33.39
N PHE A 1069 22.68 -31.48 -34.06
CA PHE A 1069 22.75 -31.71 -35.50
C PHE A 1069 21.39 -31.42 -36.14
N ARG A 1070 21.37 -30.83 -37.33
CA ARG A 1070 20.14 -30.32 -37.95
C ARG A 1070 19.14 -31.41 -38.31
N ASP A 1071 19.61 -32.46 -38.97
CA ASP A 1071 18.77 -33.49 -39.57
C ASP A 1071 18.77 -34.79 -38.76
N ALA A 1072 17.62 -35.47 -38.78
CA ALA A 1072 17.52 -36.81 -38.23
C ALA A 1072 18.26 -37.78 -39.16
N GLN A 1073 19.21 -38.52 -38.62
CA GLN A 1073 20.10 -39.39 -39.39
C GLN A 1073 20.53 -40.59 -38.56
N ASP A 1074 20.97 -41.66 -39.24
CA ASP A 1074 21.67 -42.74 -38.57
C ASP A 1074 23.09 -42.27 -38.21
N MET A 1075 23.50 -42.53 -36.97
CA MET A 1075 24.75 -42.02 -36.41
C MET A 1075 25.29 -42.99 -35.37
N SER A 1076 26.62 -43.11 -35.30
CA SER A 1076 27.29 -43.77 -34.18
C SER A 1076 27.90 -42.71 -33.26
N ILE A 1077 27.68 -42.85 -31.96
CA ILE A 1077 28.31 -42.00 -30.94
C ILE A 1077 29.24 -42.90 -30.11
N GLY A 1078 30.54 -42.77 -30.30
CA GLY A 1078 31.50 -43.77 -29.84
C GLY A 1078 31.21 -45.12 -30.50
N ASP A 1079 31.16 -46.19 -29.70
CA ASP A 1079 30.89 -47.56 -30.15
C ASP A 1079 29.38 -47.92 -30.19
N VAL A 1080 28.50 -46.94 -29.98
CA VAL A 1080 27.04 -47.16 -29.92
C VAL A 1080 26.39 -46.68 -31.22
N PRO A 1081 25.99 -47.59 -32.14
CA PRO A 1081 25.21 -47.22 -33.31
C PRO A 1081 23.76 -46.89 -32.91
N GLY A 1082 23.13 -45.97 -33.64
CA GLY A 1082 21.75 -45.58 -33.37
C GLY A 1082 21.20 -44.58 -34.37
N LYS A 1083 20.03 -44.03 -34.02
CA LYS A 1083 19.30 -43.03 -34.81
C LYS A 1083 19.16 -41.74 -34.04
N LEU A 1084 19.64 -40.66 -34.63
CA LEU A 1084 19.45 -39.30 -34.12
C LEU A 1084 18.07 -38.77 -34.55
N GLY A 1085 17.34 -38.18 -33.60
CA GLY A 1085 16.08 -37.48 -33.83
C GLY A 1085 16.29 -36.01 -34.21
N GLY A 1086 15.20 -35.33 -34.55
CA GLY A 1086 15.23 -33.88 -34.78
C GLY A 1086 15.46 -33.09 -33.48
N ILE A 1087 15.80 -31.81 -33.64
CA ILE A 1087 15.86 -30.84 -32.54
C ILE A 1087 14.44 -30.54 -32.06
N GLU A 1088 14.23 -30.53 -30.75
CA GLU A 1088 12.98 -30.21 -30.07
C GLU A 1088 13.17 -28.88 -29.30
N VAL A 1089 12.28 -27.91 -29.52
CA VAL A 1089 12.21 -26.67 -28.70
C VAL A 1089 11.09 -26.87 -27.69
N HIS A 1090 11.44 -27.01 -26.41
CA HIS A 1090 10.48 -27.38 -25.37
C HIS A 1090 9.77 -26.20 -24.74
N SER A 1091 10.48 -25.09 -24.60
CA SER A 1091 9.99 -23.92 -23.90
C SER A 1091 10.72 -22.68 -24.43
N VAL A 1092 9.94 -21.64 -24.71
CA VAL A 1092 10.43 -20.30 -25.04
C VAL A 1092 9.66 -19.33 -24.16
N ARG A 1093 10.31 -18.85 -23.10
CA ARG A 1093 9.64 -18.10 -22.03
C ARG A 1093 10.42 -16.84 -21.64
N PRO A 1094 9.81 -15.65 -21.67
CA PRO A 1094 10.44 -14.44 -21.16
C PRO A 1094 10.47 -14.47 -19.62
N ALA A 1095 11.49 -13.87 -19.02
CA ALA A 1095 11.66 -13.71 -17.58
C ALA A 1095 11.87 -12.22 -17.27
N ARG A 1096 10.98 -11.61 -16.48
CA ARG A 1096 11.03 -10.17 -16.11
C ARG A 1096 11.28 -10.04 -14.61
N ARG A 1097 12.55 -9.89 -14.23
CA ARG A 1097 12.97 -9.95 -12.83
C ARG A 1097 13.34 -8.56 -12.32
N ILE A 1098 12.96 -8.26 -11.09
CA ILE A 1098 13.27 -6.99 -10.44
C ILE A 1098 14.37 -7.22 -9.40
N GLY A 1099 15.43 -6.43 -9.48
CA GLY A 1099 16.53 -6.36 -8.53
C GLY A 1099 16.17 -5.56 -7.27
N PRO A 1100 16.94 -5.72 -6.17
CA PRO A 1100 16.68 -5.02 -4.91
C PRO A 1100 16.81 -3.49 -5.00
N ASP A 1101 17.45 -2.97 -6.04
CA ASP A 1101 17.59 -1.55 -6.35
C ASP A 1101 16.53 -1.04 -7.34
N GLY A 1102 15.53 -1.87 -7.67
CA GLY A 1102 14.46 -1.53 -8.62
C GLY A 1102 14.83 -1.73 -10.09
N GLN A 1103 16.05 -2.21 -10.41
CA GLN A 1103 16.42 -2.52 -11.79
C GLN A 1103 15.56 -3.67 -12.32
N SER A 1104 14.94 -3.46 -13.48
CA SER A 1104 14.21 -4.51 -14.19
C SER A 1104 15.13 -5.16 -15.21
N ARG A 1105 15.25 -6.48 -15.14
CA ARG A 1105 16.01 -7.29 -16.09
C ARG A 1105 15.07 -8.19 -16.87
N THR A 1106 15.19 -8.17 -18.19
CA THR A 1106 14.35 -9.00 -19.06
C THR A 1106 15.20 -9.92 -19.92
N ASP A 1107 15.05 -11.22 -19.72
CA ASP A 1107 15.75 -12.26 -20.51
C ASP A 1107 14.72 -13.17 -21.20
N LEU A 1108 15.08 -13.76 -22.34
CA LEU A 1108 14.37 -14.89 -22.95
C LEU A 1108 15.10 -16.18 -22.60
N VAL A 1109 14.37 -17.13 -22.01
CA VAL A 1109 14.87 -18.47 -21.71
C VAL A 1109 14.36 -19.44 -22.78
N VAL A 1110 15.27 -20.10 -23.49
CA VAL A 1110 14.95 -21.08 -24.54
C VAL A 1110 15.57 -22.43 -24.20
N GLU A 1111 14.74 -23.46 -24.13
CA GLU A 1111 15.18 -24.83 -23.85
C GLU A 1111 15.07 -25.72 -25.08
N LEU A 1112 16.20 -26.28 -25.47
CA LEU A 1112 16.39 -27.10 -26.65
C LEU A 1112 16.80 -28.51 -26.22
N THR A 1113 16.28 -29.55 -26.86
CA THR A 1113 16.79 -30.92 -26.70
C THR A 1113 16.90 -31.63 -28.04
N GLN A 1114 17.68 -32.71 -28.07
CA GLN A 1114 17.75 -33.62 -29.20
C GLN A 1114 17.92 -35.05 -28.72
N THR A 1115 17.16 -35.95 -29.34
CA THR A 1115 17.07 -37.35 -28.92
C THR A 1115 18.02 -38.23 -29.73
N PHE A 1116 18.74 -39.14 -29.08
CA PHE A 1116 19.48 -40.23 -29.73
C PHE A 1116 18.95 -41.58 -29.25
N ARG A 1117 18.58 -42.46 -30.18
CA ARG A 1117 18.04 -43.80 -29.89
C ARG A 1117 19.04 -44.87 -30.33
N PRO A 1118 19.66 -45.64 -29.42
CA PRO A 1118 20.62 -46.69 -29.77
C PRO A 1118 19.93 -47.84 -30.53
N SER A 1119 20.68 -48.54 -31.37
CA SER A 1119 20.26 -49.76 -32.07
C SER A 1119 21.24 -50.89 -31.77
N PRO A 1120 20.84 -51.98 -31.09
CA PRO A 1120 19.48 -52.31 -30.65
C PRO A 1120 18.99 -51.41 -29.49
N PRO A 1121 17.66 -51.20 -29.34
CA PRO A 1121 17.07 -50.24 -28.38
C PRO A 1121 17.17 -50.66 -26.90
N LYS A 1122 18.05 -51.60 -26.56
CA LYS A 1122 18.14 -52.21 -25.21
C LYS A 1122 18.62 -51.23 -24.12
N ASN A 1123 19.18 -50.07 -24.48
CA ASN A 1123 19.87 -49.17 -23.56
C ASN A 1123 19.13 -47.84 -23.32
N GLY A 1124 17.81 -47.78 -23.56
CA GLY A 1124 17.00 -46.58 -23.32
C GLY A 1124 17.22 -45.48 -24.37
N THR A 1125 16.68 -44.29 -24.10
CA THR A 1125 16.77 -43.11 -24.99
C THR A 1125 17.72 -42.09 -24.38
N PHE A 1126 18.68 -41.58 -25.15
CA PHE A 1126 19.63 -40.55 -24.72
C PHE A 1126 19.19 -39.17 -25.19
N ARG A 1127 19.48 -38.14 -24.41
CA ARG A 1127 19.15 -36.75 -24.76
C ARG A 1127 20.36 -35.83 -24.60
N GLY A 1128 20.58 -34.98 -25.59
CA GLY A 1128 21.32 -33.74 -25.40
C GLY A 1128 20.36 -32.58 -25.23
N GLY A 1129 20.87 -31.45 -24.74
CA GLY A 1129 20.08 -30.24 -24.64
C GLY A 1129 20.89 -28.99 -24.39
N CYS A 1130 20.27 -27.84 -24.58
CA CYS A 1130 20.86 -26.53 -24.36
C CYS A 1130 19.81 -25.56 -23.85
N THR A 1131 20.11 -24.86 -22.76
CA THR A 1131 19.36 -23.70 -22.28
C THR A 1131 20.08 -22.44 -22.75
N LEU A 1132 19.38 -21.55 -23.44
CA LEU A 1132 19.88 -20.26 -23.88
C LEU A 1132 19.21 -19.15 -23.07
N LEU A 1133 20.02 -18.20 -22.59
CA LEU A 1133 19.52 -16.97 -21.98
C LEU A 1133 19.91 -15.78 -22.86
N ILE A 1134 18.92 -15.09 -23.39
CA ILE A 1134 19.08 -14.02 -24.37
C ILE A 1134 18.60 -12.71 -23.74
N ASN A 1135 19.42 -11.66 -23.79
CA ASN A 1135 19.01 -10.34 -23.27
C ASN A 1135 17.92 -9.74 -24.15
N LEU A 1136 16.84 -9.22 -23.56
CA LEU A 1136 15.75 -8.52 -24.25
C LEU A 1136 15.69 -7.01 -23.97
N GLU A 1137 16.67 -6.43 -23.28
CA GLU A 1137 16.68 -4.99 -22.94
C GLU A 1137 16.75 -4.08 -24.19
N GLU A 1138 15.79 -3.15 -24.30
CA GLU A 1138 15.55 -2.28 -25.47
C GLU A 1138 16.68 -1.30 -25.81
N THR A 1139 17.63 -1.08 -24.90
CA THR A 1139 18.73 -0.12 -25.08
C THR A 1139 19.93 -0.68 -25.83
N ASN A 1140 19.96 -1.99 -26.11
CA ASN A 1140 21.08 -2.61 -26.81
C ASN A 1140 20.78 -2.77 -28.31
N PRO A 1141 21.62 -2.25 -29.22
CA PRO A 1141 21.39 -2.33 -30.67
C PRO A 1141 21.39 -3.75 -31.27
N GLU A 1142 21.85 -4.77 -30.53
CA GLU A 1142 21.87 -6.18 -30.95
C GLU A 1142 21.41 -7.11 -29.80
N PHE A 1143 20.50 -8.06 -30.09
CA PHE A 1143 20.10 -9.10 -29.13
C PHE A 1143 21.27 -10.07 -28.92
N LYS A 1144 21.76 -10.17 -27.68
CA LYS A 1144 22.93 -11.00 -27.35
C LYS A 1144 22.56 -12.20 -26.48
N VAL A 1145 22.99 -13.39 -26.91
CA VAL A 1145 22.99 -14.59 -26.07
C VAL A 1145 24.04 -14.39 -24.96
N ARG A 1146 23.58 -14.29 -23.72
CA ARG A 1146 24.43 -14.03 -22.56
C ARG A 1146 25.07 -15.31 -22.06
N TYR A 1147 24.26 -16.36 -21.98
CA TYR A 1147 24.68 -17.66 -21.47
C TYR A 1147 24.11 -18.77 -22.32
N PHE A 1148 24.91 -19.84 -22.47
CA PHE A 1148 24.44 -21.11 -22.98
C PHE A 1148 24.85 -22.23 -22.00
N VAL A 1149 23.89 -23.05 -21.61
CA VAL A 1149 24.12 -24.17 -20.70
C VAL A 1149 23.79 -25.44 -21.45
N ARG A 1150 24.80 -26.23 -21.81
CA ARG A 1150 24.62 -27.32 -22.78
C ARG A 1150 25.06 -28.70 -22.28
N LYS A 1151 24.45 -29.70 -22.88
CA LYS A 1151 24.71 -31.14 -22.76
C LYS A 1151 24.73 -31.72 -24.16
N ARG A 1152 25.91 -32.00 -24.71
CA ARG A 1152 26.06 -32.45 -26.11
C ARG A 1152 25.41 -33.83 -26.31
N VAL A 1153 24.52 -33.97 -27.30
CA VAL A 1153 23.91 -35.27 -27.63
C VAL A 1153 24.95 -36.29 -28.09
N GLY A 1154 25.96 -35.83 -28.84
CA GLY A 1154 27.06 -36.65 -29.37
C GLY A 1154 28.21 -36.95 -28.40
N SER A 1155 28.01 -36.89 -27.08
CA SER A 1155 29.07 -37.15 -26.10
C SER A 1155 29.15 -38.65 -25.75
N PRO A 1156 30.23 -39.37 -26.09
CA PRO A 1156 30.40 -40.79 -25.76
C PRO A 1156 30.42 -41.02 -24.25
N ASP A 1157 31.12 -40.17 -23.49
CA ASP A 1157 31.26 -40.30 -22.04
C ASP A 1157 29.92 -40.20 -21.30
N ARG A 1158 29.02 -39.33 -21.79
CA ARG A 1158 27.66 -39.20 -21.23
C ARG A 1158 26.82 -40.42 -21.51
N ILE A 1159 26.86 -40.93 -22.74
CA ILE A 1159 26.14 -42.16 -23.10
C ILE A 1159 26.63 -43.32 -22.23
N GLN A 1160 27.94 -43.48 -22.08
CA GLN A 1160 28.51 -44.53 -21.23
C GLN A 1160 28.07 -44.38 -19.77
N SER A 1161 28.14 -43.15 -19.22
CA SER A 1161 27.75 -42.87 -17.83
C SER A 1161 26.27 -43.19 -17.59
N GLN A 1162 25.39 -42.80 -18.51
CA GLN A 1162 23.96 -43.06 -18.40
C GLN A 1162 23.66 -44.57 -18.58
N GLN A 1163 24.36 -45.27 -19.48
CA GLN A 1163 24.24 -46.73 -19.61
C GLN A 1163 24.63 -47.45 -18.31
N ASN A 1164 25.76 -47.05 -17.70
CA ASN A 1164 26.21 -47.63 -16.44
C ASN A 1164 25.17 -47.41 -15.33
N TYR A 1165 24.58 -46.21 -15.26
CA TYR A 1165 23.53 -45.90 -14.28
C TYR A 1165 22.24 -46.69 -14.53
N THR A 1166 21.75 -46.75 -15.77
CA THR A 1166 20.55 -47.54 -16.12
C THR A 1166 20.76 -49.03 -15.85
N GLN A 1167 21.96 -49.57 -16.13
CA GLN A 1167 22.30 -50.95 -15.79
C GLN A 1167 22.32 -51.17 -14.27
N ALA A 1168 22.90 -50.24 -13.50
CA ALA A 1168 22.93 -50.31 -12.05
C ALA A 1168 21.51 -50.30 -11.44
N ILE A 1169 20.60 -49.45 -11.95
CA ILE A 1169 19.18 -49.46 -11.55
C ILE A 1169 18.52 -50.80 -11.92
N THR A 1170 18.77 -51.29 -13.14
CA THR A 1170 18.17 -52.54 -13.65
C THR A 1170 18.61 -53.77 -12.86
N GLN A 1171 19.86 -53.77 -12.35
CA GLN A 1171 20.42 -54.86 -11.55
C GLN A 1171 19.98 -54.81 -10.08
N ASN A 1172 19.79 -53.62 -9.49
CA ASN A 1172 19.46 -53.48 -8.07
C ASN A 1172 17.97 -53.34 -7.74
N HIS A 1173 17.10 -52.86 -8.66
CA HIS A 1173 15.76 -52.37 -8.28
C HIS A 1173 14.61 -52.63 -9.27
N ARG A 1174 14.74 -53.61 -10.18
CA ARG A 1174 13.67 -53.91 -11.16
C ARG A 1174 12.37 -54.42 -10.52
N ALA A 1175 12.44 -55.07 -9.36
CA ALA A 1175 11.28 -55.62 -8.67
C ALA A 1175 10.39 -54.59 -7.96
N THR A 1176 10.83 -53.34 -7.80
CA THR A 1176 10.14 -52.34 -6.96
C THR A 1176 9.73 -51.07 -7.70
N TYR A 1177 10.42 -50.67 -8.79
CA TYR A 1177 10.23 -49.32 -9.36
C TYR A 1177 9.68 -49.24 -10.80
N PHE A 1178 9.91 -50.21 -11.70
CA PHE A 1178 9.68 -49.94 -13.14
C PHE A 1178 9.19 -51.14 -14.00
N ASP A 1179 8.77 -52.27 -13.44
CA ASP A 1179 8.23 -53.41 -14.22
C ASP A 1179 6.69 -53.45 -14.32
N ASP A 1180 5.96 -52.52 -13.69
CA ASP A 1180 4.52 -52.32 -13.93
C ASP A 1180 4.30 -51.34 -15.11
N PRO A 1181 3.62 -51.72 -16.22
CA PRO A 1181 3.31 -50.80 -17.31
C PRO A 1181 2.50 -49.56 -16.88
N ASP A 1182 1.81 -49.61 -15.73
CA ASP A 1182 1.19 -48.44 -15.11
C ASP A 1182 2.11 -47.72 -14.10
N GLY A 1183 3.09 -48.40 -13.48
CA GLY A 1183 4.06 -47.82 -12.53
C GLY A 1183 5.03 -46.80 -13.16
N GLY A 1184 5.35 -46.95 -14.45
CA GLY A 1184 6.09 -45.94 -15.21
C GLY A 1184 5.35 -44.61 -15.42
N ARG A 1185 4.05 -44.54 -15.07
CA ARG A 1185 3.24 -43.31 -15.15
C ARG A 1185 3.20 -42.52 -13.85
N GLU A 1186 3.59 -43.14 -12.72
CA GLU A 1186 3.52 -42.54 -11.38
C GLU A 1186 4.87 -42.66 -10.64
N PRO A 1187 5.94 -42.03 -11.16
CA PRO A 1187 7.30 -42.20 -10.62
C PRO A 1187 7.45 -41.73 -9.16
N PHE A 1188 6.68 -40.72 -8.75
CA PHE A 1188 6.74 -40.15 -7.39
C PHE A 1188 6.01 -41.03 -6.36
N ALA A 1189 4.99 -41.78 -6.76
CA ALA A 1189 4.26 -42.67 -5.85
C ALA A 1189 5.19 -43.75 -5.25
N LEU A 1190 6.07 -44.30 -6.09
CA LEU A 1190 7.05 -45.32 -5.72
C LEU A 1190 8.24 -44.71 -4.98
N LEU A 1191 8.69 -43.52 -5.40
CA LEU A 1191 9.77 -42.79 -4.73
C LEU A 1191 9.40 -42.48 -3.26
N HIS A 1192 8.16 -42.05 -3.03
CA HIS A 1192 7.70 -41.67 -1.69
C HIS A 1192 7.22 -42.86 -0.84
N GLN A 1193 7.07 -44.05 -1.41
CA GLN A 1193 6.61 -45.24 -0.67
C GLN A 1193 7.56 -45.61 0.49
N HIS A 1194 8.85 -45.31 0.38
CA HIS A 1194 9.85 -45.50 1.44
C HIS A 1194 10.02 -44.28 2.37
N ARG A 1195 9.39 -43.15 2.01
CA ARG A 1195 9.49 -41.86 2.71
C ARG A 1195 8.46 -41.70 3.82
N TYR A 1196 7.39 -42.48 3.78
CA TYR A 1196 6.28 -42.34 4.73
C TYR A 1196 5.90 -43.66 5.42
N ALA A 1197 6.35 -44.79 4.88
CA ALA A 1197 6.32 -46.11 5.53
C ALA A 1197 7.41 -46.21 6.62
#